data_AF-A0A845YWR2-F1
#
_entry.id   AF-A0A845YWR2-F1
#
_cell.length_a   1.000
_cell.length_b   1.000
_cell.length_c   1.000
_cell.angle_alpha   90.00
_cell.angle_beta   90.00
_cell.angle_gamma   90.00
#
_symmetry.space_group_name_H-M   'P 1'
#
loop_
_entity.id
_entity.type
_entity.pdbx_description
1 polymer ?
#
loop_
_entity_poly.entity_id
_entity_poly.type
_entity_poly.pdbx_seq_one_letter_code
_entity_poly.pdbx_strand_id
1 'polypeptide(L)'
;MEPKRRAFVMGSNGSPGNTQLRYALKDVERMRNALSNERCGFEVQTSNLEWNIWNVYEQLSHIVSSCNSDDTFICHFSGHGYLVKGSLFLLWNDSDRNNVPHTALSIARIMETLNHCKAENRLLILDCCYAGAVVNMSKNGDEATVNEIVIKPDNYIVLMAADRLEKAREIEELQGSFLTANICAAIGEKSNEADIDGDGRISIDDLKKFLRKKFQEYNEKLSEEYHVPLPFPYGQDRVEFFLTLPSSNSLPIENVISSKETLPYQALDSFSKKTADFFFARKQVVKDLQEALEKSNFVLLIGNSGSGKSSVVKAALTPELDKNGWLVLEPIVPWGEPVSYLKYEITQRLFEEREKNQEIHSIIETNGLVSIIENIPGEQQILIIVDQFEEVFTLCSKKLEQRKFIELLTQVADTSFSRLKVVVTLRADFVEDCLNHKPLAALIQNQSVWIPDLEKDDLKDVIVEPAKKLNYSFDEGLPESIIEEVSQEENFLPLLQFALTELWKHRDQKNKKITATQYLKQGRILGLLNSRSEEIYQGFNEQEKILTKRILLKLVRTGIGNKDTRQRQPKQKLLAIAGDNSEQQIAIQNVLNKLIKERLLVTGNDSEGVAWIDLAHEALMERWEQFSLWCKENRELRRLCDKVEDYYKDWLESKKDSMFLIMGGVLLQVEEKWLDMEEEFSAEAKEFKEFYELSKSAQDMPEEYLKQKLE
;
A
#
# COMPACT_ATOMS: atom_id res chain seq x y z
N MET A 1 5.28 -30.57 14.46
CA MET A 1 6.48 -31.10 13.78
C MET A 1 7.50 -29.98 13.77
N GLU A 2 8.80 -30.23 13.64
CA GLU A 2 9.73 -29.11 13.44
C GLU A 2 9.47 -28.45 12.08
N PRO A 3 9.51 -27.11 11.99
CA PRO A 3 9.26 -26.40 10.74
C PRO A 3 10.32 -26.77 9.72
N LYS A 4 9.89 -27.25 8.55
CA LYS A 4 10.76 -27.69 7.48
C LYS A 4 10.96 -26.60 6.44
N ARG A 5 12.18 -26.52 5.92
CA ARG A 5 12.53 -25.67 4.80
C ARG A 5 12.69 -26.58 3.59
N ARG A 6 11.84 -26.44 2.58
CA ARG A 6 11.88 -27.27 1.36
C ARG A 6 12.13 -26.40 0.13
N ALA A 7 12.85 -26.93 -0.84
CA ALA A 7 13.03 -26.24 -2.12
C ALA A 7 12.87 -27.21 -3.28
N PHE A 8 12.20 -26.75 -4.35
CA PHE A 8 12.17 -27.42 -5.64
C PHE A 8 12.88 -26.54 -6.67
N VAL A 9 14.03 -27.01 -7.16
CA VAL A 9 14.91 -26.26 -8.06
C VAL A 9 14.92 -26.98 -9.40
N MET A 10 14.34 -26.34 -10.42
CA MET A 10 14.14 -26.93 -11.74
C MET A 10 14.79 -26.07 -12.82
N GLY A 11 15.17 -26.71 -13.93
CA GLY A 11 15.71 -25.97 -15.05
C GLY A 11 15.96 -26.82 -16.27
N SER A 12 16.09 -26.14 -17.40
CA SER A 12 16.19 -26.76 -18.72
C SER A 12 17.05 -25.89 -19.62
N ASN A 13 17.99 -26.52 -20.33
CA ASN A 13 18.78 -25.84 -21.36
C ASN A 13 17.99 -25.63 -22.67
N GLY A 14 16.75 -26.12 -22.74
CA GLY A 14 15.88 -26.05 -23.91
C GLY A 14 16.03 -27.24 -24.86
N SER A 15 15.04 -27.40 -25.75
CA SER A 15 15.01 -28.50 -26.71
C SER A 15 16.06 -28.36 -27.84
N PRO A 16 16.52 -29.47 -28.46
CA PRO A 16 17.55 -29.48 -29.51
C PRO A 16 17.25 -28.62 -30.76
N GLY A 17 16.01 -28.14 -30.94
CA GLY A 17 15.60 -27.23 -32.02
C GLY A 17 15.66 -25.74 -31.67
N ASN A 18 16.09 -25.38 -30.45
CA ASN A 18 16.14 -24.03 -29.93
C ASN A 18 17.59 -23.58 -29.65
N THR A 19 17.79 -22.27 -29.44
CA THR A 19 19.07 -21.74 -28.95
C THR A 19 19.38 -22.31 -27.57
N GLN A 20 20.20 -23.36 -27.50
CA GLN A 20 20.50 -24.01 -26.22
C GLN A 20 21.19 -23.05 -25.24
N LEU A 21 20.65 -22.97 -24.03
CA LEU A 21 21.30 -22.31 -22.90
C LEU A 21 22.49 -23.15 -22.42
N ARG A 22 23.54 -22.48 -21.95
CA ARG A 22 24.79 -23.13 -21.54
C ARG A 22 24.87 -23.36 -20.03
N TYR A 23 24.12 -22.59 -19.25
CA TYR A 23 24.28 -22.49 -17.80
C TYR A 23 22.99 -22.71 -17.00
N ALA A 24 21.80 -22.85 -17.61
CA ALA A 24 20.57 -23.10 -16.85
C ALA A 24 20.64 -24.35 -15.94
N LEU A 25 21.20 -25.45 -16.43
CA LEU A 25 21.46 -26.64 -15.58
C LEU A 25 22.54 -26.42 -14.52
N LYS A 26 23.52 -25.55 -14.80
CA LYS A 26 24.53 -25.16 -13.80
C LYS A 26 23.93 -24.27 -12.72
N ASP A 27 22.98 -23.42 -13.07
CA ASP A 27 22.22 -22.59 -12.13
C ASP A 27 21.36 -23.45 -11.20
N VAL A 28 20.74 -24.51 -11.72
CA VAL A 28 20.03 -25.51 -10.89
C VAL A 28 20.98 -26.12 -9.86
N GLU A 29 22.15 -26.56 -10.29
CA GLU A 29 23.15 -27.16 -9.40
C GLU A 29 23.73 -26.16 -8.40
N ARG A 30 23.95 -24.91 -8.83
CA ARG A 30 24.41 -23.81 -7.98
C ARG A 30 23.40 -23.47 -6.89
N MET A 31 22.12 -23.33 -7.26
CA MET A 31 21.03 -23.05 -6.34
C MET A 31 20.81 -24.22 -5.37
N ARG A 32 20.91 -25.48 -5.86
CA ARG A 32 20.84 -26.68 -5.02
C ARG A 32 21.90 -26.63 -3.92
N ASN A 33 23.15 -26.37 -4.28
CA ASN A 33 24.25 -26.32 -3.32
C ASN A 33 24.12 -25.14 -2.34
N ALA A 34 23.69 -23.97 -2.82
CA ALA A 34 23.52 -22.79 -1.97
C ALA A 34 22.39 -22.93 -0.94
N LEU A 35 21.25 -23.53 -1.33
CA LEU A 35 20.10 -23.74 -0.45
C LEU A 35 20.28 -24.95 0.50
N SER A 36 21.02 -25.98 0.09
CA SER A 36 21.28 -27.17 0.92
C SER A 36 22.35 -26.94 2.00
N ASN A 37 23.06 -25.82 1.96
CA ASN A 37 24.08 -25.46 2.95
C ASN A 37 23.46 -25.39 4.36
N GLU A 38 24.22 -25.73 5.39
CA GLU A 38 23.83 -25.63 6.81
C GLU A 38 23.30 -24.24 7.18
N ARG A 39 23.81 -23.19 6.54
CA ARG A 39 23.32 -21.81 6.74
C ARG A 39 21.89 -21.61 6.24
N CYS A 40 21.43 -22.37 5.27
CA CYS A 40 20.11 -22.22 4.64
C CYS A 40 19.13 -23.33 5.09
N GLY A 41 19.64 -24.55 5.30
CA GLY A 41 18.90 -25.67 5.88
C GLY A 41 17.74 -26.20 5.04
N PHE A 42 17.73 -25.99 3.71
CA PHE A 42 16.65 -26.50 2.86
C PHE A 42 16.86 -27.96 2.48
N GLU A 43 15.80 -28.76 2.59
CA GLU A 43 15.65 -30.03 1.89
C GLU A 43 15.40 -29.72 0.40
N VAL A 44 16.46 -29.75 -0.43
CA VAL A 44 16.36 -29.39 -1.85
C VAL A 44 16.14 -30.62 -2.73
N GLN A 45 15.12 -30.55 -3.58
CA GLN A 45 14.88 -31.50 -4.66
C GLN A 45 15.08 -30.83 -6.01
N THR A 46 15.71 -31.53 -6.95
CA THR A 46 15.99 -31.01 -8.30
C THR A 46 15.29 -31.80 -9.39
N SER A 47 14.97 -31.13 -10.50
CA SER A 47 14.46 -31.80 -11.70
C SER A 47 15.48 -32.78 -12.31
N ASN A 48 15.01 -33.91 -12.82
CA ASN A 48 15.82 -34.85 -13.61
C ASN A 48 15.77 -34.48 -15.11
N LEU A 49 16.88 -34.65 -15.82
CA LEU A 49 17.01 -34.34 -17.25
C LEU A 49 16.12 -35.23 -18.13
N GLU A 50 15.77 -36.42 -17.67
CA GLU A 50 14.90 -37.37 -18.39
C GLU A 50 13.40 -37.12 -18.16
N TRP A 51 13.06 -36.20 -17.26
CA TRP A 51 11.65 -35.88 -16.98
C TRP A 51 11.00 -35.16 -18.15
N ASN A 52 9.73 -35.46 -18.38
CA ASN A 52 8.85 -34.60 -19.17
C ASN A 52 8.12 -33.60 -18.26
N ILE A 53 7.33 -32.71 -18.85
CA ILE A 53 6.57 -31.70 -18.10
C ILE A 53 5.61 -32.30 -17.04
N TRP A 54 5.10 -33.52 -17.24
CA TRP A 54 4.19 -34.18 -16.29
C TRP A 54 4.91 -34.61 -15.03
N ASN A 55 6.12 -35.17 -15.16
CA ASN A 55 6.93 -35.53 -14.00
C ASN A 55 7.28 -34.31 -13.14
N VAL A 56 7.52 -33.16 -13.77
CA VAL A 56 7.78 -31.89 -13.05
C VAL A 56 6.55 -31.44 -12.27
N TYR A 57 5.35 -31.46 -12.88
CA TYR A 57 4.10 -31.13 -12.18
C TYR A 57 3.78 -32.10 -11.04
N GLU A 58 3.97 -33.40 -11.28
CA GLU A 58 3.76 -34.45 -10.29
C GLU A 58 4.66 -34.23 -9.08
N GLN A 59 5.95 -33.97 -9.33
CA GLN A 59 6.91 -33.71 -8.26
C GLN A 59 6.55 -32.44 -7.47
N LEU A 60 6.22 -31.34 -8.16
CA LEU A 60 5.80 -30.09 -7.52
C LEU A 60 4.57 -30.32 -6.64
N SER A 61 3.57 -31.03 -7.14
CA SER A 61 2.35 -31.37 -6.41
C SER A 61 2.64 -32.23 -5.17
N HIS A 62 3.56 -33.20 -5.28
CA HIS A 62 3.99 -34.04 -4.16
C HIS A 62 4.67 -33.21 -3.05
N ILE A 63 5.52 -32.25 -3.41
CA ILE A 63 6.18 -31.40 -2.43
C ILE A 63 5.16 -30.48 -1.77
N VAL A 64 4.33 -29.80 -2.57
CA VAL A 64 3.29 -28.86 -2.12
C VAL A 64 2.31 -29.51 -1.14
N SER A 65 1.84 -30.72 -1.46
CA SER A 65 0.92 -31.48 -0.58
C SER A 65 1.55 -31.95 0.72
N SER A 66 2.89 -32.01 0.79
CA SER A 66 3.64 -32.39 1.99
C SER A 66 4.00 -31.22 2.92
N CYS A 67 3.72 -29.97 2.52
CA CYS A 67 3.99 -28.77 3.31
C CYS A 67 2.93 -28.54 4.41
N ASN A 68 3.38 -28.06 5.56
CA ASN A 68 2.61 -27.64 6.72
C ASN A 68 2.62 -26.11 6.88
N SER A 69 1.82 -25.59 7.81
CA SER A 69 1.59 -24.16 8.02
C SER A 69 2.78 -23.36 8.57
N ASP A 70 3.82 -24.03 9.06
CA ASP A 70 5.05 -23.47 9.63
C ASP A 70 6.27 -23.67 8.72
N ASP A 71 6.06 -24.28 7.56
CA ASP A 71 7.13 -24.58 6.61
C ASP A 71 7.50 -23.35 5.76
N THR A 72 8.72 -23.36 5.22
CA THR A 72 9.16 -22.41 4.19
C THR A 72 9.43 -23.17 2.90
N PHE A 73 8.85 -22.69 1.79
CA PHE A 73 8.95 -23.34 0.48
C PHE A 73 9.53 -22.40 -0.58
N ILE A 74 10.55 -22.87 -1.31
CA ILE A 74 11.12 -22.17 -2.46
C ILE A 74 10.89 -23.01 -3.73
N CYS A 75 10.37 -22.39 -4.78
CA CYS A 75 10.33 -22.95 -6.11
C CYS A 75 11.20 -22.09 -7.03
N HIS A 76 12.21 -22.66 -7.68
CA HIS A 76 13.11 -21.96 -8.58
C HIS A 76 13.06 -22.59 -9.97
N PHE A 77 12.99 -21.76 -11.01
CA PHE A 77 13.17 -22.18 -12.38
C PHE A 77 14.28 -21.37 -13.06
N SER A 78 15.20 -22.06 -13.75
CA SER A 78 16.14 -21.45 -14.70
C SER A 78 16.00 -22.06 -16.09
N GLY A 79 15.79 -21.21 -17.11
CA GLY A 79 15.64 -21.67 -18.48
C GLY A 79 14.94 -20.68 -19.41
N HIS A 80 14.38 -21.16 -20.51
CA HIS A 80 13.66 -20.31 -21.45
C HIS A 80 12.21 -20.06 -21.02
N GLY A 81 11.81 -18.79 -21.02
CA GLY A 81 10.41 -18.37 -20.99
C GLY A 81 9.92 -18.05 -22.40
N TYR A 82 8.68 -18.41 -22.70
CA TYR A 82 8.03 -18.19 -23.98
C TYR A 82 6.59 -17.72 -23.78
N LEU A 83 6.21 -16.64 -24.46
CA LEU A 83 4.87 -16.06 -24.38
C LEU A 83 3.97 -16.59 -25.49
N VAL A 84 2.80 -17.10 -25.12
CA VAL A 84 1.73 -17.46 -26.06
C VAL A 84 0.47 -16.72 -25.65
N LYS A 85 -0.03 -15.82 -26.50
CA LYS A 85 -1.25 -15.03 -26.25
C LYS A 85 -1.27 -14.38 -24.85
N GLY A 86 -0.13 -13.85 -24.41
CA GLY A 86 0.03 -13.21 -23.09
C GLY A 86 0.26 -14.14 -21.90
N SER A 87 0.15 -15.46 -22.07
CA SER A 87 0.47 -16.45 -21.03
C SER A 87 1.93 -16.90 -21.10
N LEU A 88 2.59 -17.00 -19.95
CA LEU A 88 3.99 -17.43 -19.84
C LEU A 88 4.11 -18.96 -19.73
N PHE A 89 4.94 -19.54 -20.58
CA PHE A 89 5.31 -20.94 -20.58
C PHE A 89 6.82 -21.09 -20.43
N LEU A 90 7.26 -22.06 -19.64
CA LEU A 90 8.66 -22.40 -19.44
C LEU A 90 9.03 -23.59 -20.31
N LEU A 91 9.95 -23.38 -21.26
CA LEU A 91 10.32 -24.44 -22.20
C LEU A 91 11.18 -25.50 -21.50
N TRP A 92 10.80 -26.74 -21.76
CA TRP A 92 11.46 -27.95 -21.30
C TRP A 92 12.30 -28.59 -22.42
N ASN A 93 12.97 -29.71 -22.10
CA ASN A 93 13.87 -30.40 -23.04
C ASN A 93 13.15 -30.97 -24.27
N ASP A 94 11.86 -31.30 -24.14
CA ASP A 94 11.00 -31.87 -25.17
C ASP A 94 9.94 -30.89 -25.71
N SER A 95 10.02 -29.60 -25.34
CA SER A 95 9.06 -28.60 -25.80
C SER A 95 9.15 -28.34 -27.31
N ASP A 96 7.98 -28.35 -27.96
CA ASP A 96 7.78 -27.99 -29.36
C ASP A 96 7.23 -26.55 -29.47
N ARG A 97 7.94 -25.69 -30.19
CA ARG A 97 7.52 -24.28 -30.40
C ARG A 97 6.22 -24.15 -31.19
N ASN A 98 5.87 -25.14 -31.99
CA ASN A 98 4.59 -25.15 -32.70
C ASN A 98 3.43 -25.59 -31.79
N ASN A 99 3.73 -26.13 -30.62
CA ASN A 99 2.75 -26.66 -29.68
C ASN A 99 3.13 -26.39 -28.21
N VAL A 100 3.51 -25.16 -27.91
CA VAL A 100 3.98 -24.74 -26.57
C VAL A 100 2.95 -25.02 -25.46
N PRO A 101 1.63 -24.76 -25.62
CA PRO A 101 0.66 -24.99 -24.55
C PRO A 101 0.57 -26.43 -24.04
N HIS A 102 0.96 -27.41 -24.86
CA HIS A 102 0.87 -28.83 -24.53
C HIS A 102 2.22 -29.49 -24.23
N THR A 103 3.33 -28.82 -24.53
CA THR A 103 4.69 -29.39 -24.45
C THR A 103 5.63 -28.58 -23.55
N ALA A 104 5.18 -27.46 -22.98
CA ALA A 104 5.93 -26.63 -22.04
C ALA A 104 5.20 -26.49 -20.69
N LEU A 105 5.92 -26.07 -19.65
CA LEU A 105 5.35 -25.85 -18.33
C LEU A 105 4.59 -24.51 -18.31
N SER A 106 3.30 -24.54 -18.05
CA SER A 106 2.46 -23.37 -17.87
C SER A 106 2.70 -22.77 -16.49
N ILE A 107 3.08 -21.50 -16.44
CA ILE A 107 3.18 -20.77 -15.17
C ILE A 107 1.83 -20.69 -14.48
N ALA A 108 0.72 -20.58 -15.23
CA ALA A 108 -0.63 -20.60 -14.69
C ALA A 108 -0.85 -21.84 -13.81
N ARG A 109 -0.45 -23.01 -14.31
CA ARG A 109 -0.60 -24.29 -13.61
C ARG A 109 0.38 -24.46 -12.46
N ILE A 110 1.61 -23.93 -12.57
CA ILE A 110 2.57 -23.89 -11.46
C ILE A 110 1.99 -23.03 -10.33
N MET A 111 1.51 -21.83 -10.63
CA MET A 111 0.90 -20.93 -9.64
C MET A 111 -0.37 -21.54 -9.02
N GLU A 112 -1.22 -22.19 -9.81
CA GLU A 112 -2.37 -22.95 -9.31
C GLU A 112 -1.94 -24.05 -8.34
N THR A 113 -0.86 -24.78 -8.65
CA THR A 113 -0.32 -25.79 -7.73
C THR A 113 0.19 -25.14 -6.44
N LEU A 114 0.92 -24.03 -6.53
CA LEU A 114 1.45 -23.30 -5.37
C LEU A 114 0.35 -22.71 -4.47
N ASN A 115 -0.83 -22.39 -5.01
CA ASN A 115 -1.99 -21.95 -4.20
C ASN A 115 -2.43 -23.00 -3.18
N HIS A 116 -2.17 -24.28 -3.44
CA HIS A 116 -2.49 -25.38 -2.52
C HIS A 116 -1.39 -25.61 -1.47
N CYS A 117 -0.28 -24.86 -1.53
CA CYS A 117 0.82 -24.99 -0.59
C CYS A 117 0.49 -24.31 0.74
N LYS A 118 0.52 -25.09 1.83
CA LYS A 118 0.23 -24.62 3.19
C LYS A 118 1.40 -23.88 3.85
N ALA A 119 2.61 -23.93 3.27
CA ALA A 119 3.80 -23.27 3.83
C ALA A 119 3.54 -21.78 4.13
N GLU A 120 3.98 -21.33 5.31
CA GLU A 120 3.85 -19.93 5.74
C GLU A 120 4.55 -19.01 4.76
N ASN A 121 5.78 -19.36 4.39
CA ASN A 121 6.66 -18.56 3.57
C ASN A 121 6.87 -19.25 2.22
N ARG A 122 6.45 -18.60 1.13
CA ARG A 122 6.52 -19.18 -0.23
C ARG A 122 7.22 -18.23 -1.20
N LEU A 123 8.28 -18.69 -1.84
CA LEU A 123 9.06 -17.89 -2.80
C LEU A 123 9.14 -18.63 -4.14
N LEU A 124 8.63 -17.99 -5.21
CA LEU A 124 8.82 -18.43 -6.58
C LEU A 124 9.90 -17.58 -7.24
N ILE A 125 10.96 -18.19 -7.77
CA ILE A 125 12.05 -17.51 -8.47
C ILE A 125 11.98 -17.92 -9.95
N LEU A 126 11.76 -16.95 -10.83
CA LEU A 126 11.66 -17.15 -12.27
C LEU A 126 12.86 -16.51 -12.98
N ASP A 127 13.84 -17.34 -13.30
CA ASP A 127 15.05 -16.95 -14.03
C ASP A 127 14.91 -17.30 -15.52
N CYS A 128 14.07 -16.52 -16.20
CA CYS A 128 13.74 -16.73 -17.60
C CYS A 128 13.31 -15.43 -18.28
N CYS A 129 13.38 -15.38 -19.61
CA CYS A 129 12.84 -14.25 -20.39
C CYS A 129 11.35 -14.07 -20.15
N TYR A 130 10.87 -12.82 -20.22
CA TYR A 130 9.45 -12.48 -20.08
C TYR A 130 8.81 -12.85 -18.74
N ALA A 131 9.62 -13.09 -17.70
CA ALA A 131 9.15 -13.41 -16.37
C ALA A 131 8.14 -12.37 -15.85
N GLY A 132 8.29 -11.09 -16.18
CA GLY A 132 7.34 -10.03 -15.85
C GLY A 132 5.92 -10.16 -16.44
N ALA A 133 5.70 -11.03 -17.43
CA ALA A 133 4.35 -11.31 -17.94
C ALA A 133 3.43 -11.97 -16.90
N VAL A 134 4.00 -12.62 -15.88
CA VAL A 134 3.26 -13.22 -14.75
C VAL A 134 2.41 -12.18 -14.01
N VAL A 135 2.86 -10.93 -13.97
CA VAL A 135 2.16 -9.82 -13.30
C VAL A 135 0.93 -9.34 -14.08
N ASN A 136 0.86 -9.59 -15.39
CA ASN A 136 -0.15 -9.05 -16.31
C ASN A 136 -1.20 -10.07 -16.78
N MET A 137 -1.24 -11.27 -16.20
CA MET A 137 -2.23 -12.32 -16.54
C MET A 137 -3.70 -11.95 -16.21
N SER A 138 -3.99 -10.68 -15.89
CA SER A 138 -5.30 -10.16 -15.47
C SER A 138 -5.75 -8.89 -16.22
N LYS A 139 -5.01 -8.36 -17.21
CA LYS A 139 -5.30 -7.01 -17.77
C LYS A 139 -5.77 -6.90 -19.22
N ASN A 140 -5.87 -7.98 -20.00
CA ASN A 140 -6.40 -7.89 -21.36
C ASN A 140 -7.68 -8.71 -21.51
N GLY A 141 -8.82 -8.01 -21.56
CA GLY A 141 -10.05 -8.55 -22.10
C GLY A 141 -9.91 -8.75 -23.60
N ASP A 142 -9.63 -9.99 -24.01
CA ASP A 142 -10.08 -10.56 -25.28
C ASP A 142 -10.00 -12.10 -25.20
N GLU A 143 -11.09 -12.72 -25.65
CA GLU A 143 -11.45 -14.15 -25.70
C GLU A 143 -10.34 -15.22 -25.50
N ALA A 144 -10.22 -15.72 -24.27
CA ALA A 144 -10.22 -17.14 -23.90
C ALA A 144 -9.86 -17.26 -22.39
N THR A 145 -10.78 -17.84 -21.63
CA THR A 145 -10.70 -18.13 -20.19
C THR A 145 -9.33 -18.61 -19.71
N VAL A 146 -8.57 -17.71 -19.08
CA VAL A 146 -7.67 -18.04 -17.99
C VAL A 146 -8.21 -17.24 -16.81
N ASN A 147 -8.90 -17.93 -15.90
CA ASN A 147 -9.42 -17.34 -14.66
C ASN A 147 -8.32 -16.53 -13.98
N GLU A 148 -8.65 -15.35 -13.46
CA GLU A 148 -7.75 -14.57 -12.60
C GLU A 148 -7.15 -15.51 -11.55
N ILE A 149 -5.85 -15.78 -11.64
CA ILE A 149 -5.14 -16.49 -10.59
C ILE A 149 -4.92 -15.49 -9.46
N VAL A 150 -5.99 -15.18 -8.74
CA VAL A 150 -5.92 -14.46 -7.46
C VAL A 150 -5.38 -15.43 -6.42
N ILE A 151 -4.06 -15.38 -6.23
CA ILE A 151 -3.34 -16.10 -5.17
C ILE A 151 -3.76 -15.52 -3.80
N LYS A 152 -4.24 -16.36 -2.87
CA LYS A 152 -4.48 -16.06 -1.43
C LYS A 152 -4.03 -17.27 -0.57
N PRO A 153 -3.61 -17.13 0.71
CA PRO A 153 -3.16 -15.94 1.47
C PRO A 153 -1.79 -16.10 2.21
N ASP A 154 -1.17 -14.98 2.59
CA ASP A 154 0.02 -14.75 3.46
C ASP A 154 1.44 -15.19 2.95
N ASN A 155 2.38 -14.23 2.95
CA ASN A 155 3.80 -14.30 2.53
C ASN A 155 4.15 -15.10 1.27
N TYR A 156 3.74 -14.58 0.11
CA TYR A 156 4.14 -15.10 -1.20
C TYR A 156 4.89 -14.04 -2.00
N ILE A 157 6.07 -14.39 -2.51
CA ILE A 157 6.93 -13.51 -3.32
C ILE A 157 7.30 -14.23 -4.62
N VAL A 158 7.14 -13.55 -5.75
CA VAL A 158 7.68 -13.93 -7.05
C VAL A 158 8.87 -13.03 -7.36
N LEU A 159 10.06 -13.59 -7.50
CA LEU A 159 11.26 -12.87 -7.90
C LEU A 159 11.57 -13.16 -9.36
N MET A 160 11.53 -12.14 -10.20
CA MET A 160 11.64 -12.27 -11.66
C MET A 160 12.95 -11.68 -12.15
N ALA A 161 13.62 -12.37 -13.08
CA ALA A 161 14.89 -11.91 -13.64
C ALA A 161 14.76 -10.73 -14.61
N ALA A 162 13.60 -10.54 -15.27
CA ALA A 162 13.43 -9.54 -16.33
C ALA A 162 11.97 -9.05 -16.46
N ASP A 163 11.77 -7.82 -16.93
CA ASP A 163 10.44 -7.25 -17.22
C ASP A 163 9.79 -7.87 -18.49
N ARG A 164 8.50 -7.57 -18.75
CA ARG A 164 7.64 -8.18 -19.78
C ARG A 164 8.19 -8.13 -21.20
N LEU A 165 9.06 -7.16 -21.52
CA LEU A 165 9.65 -6.99 -22.85
C LEU A 165 11.15 -7.28 -22.87
N GLU A 166 11.74 -7.60 -21.73
CA GLU A 166 13.17 -7.80 -21.56
C GLU A 166 13.56 -9.29 -21.63
N LYS A 167 14.78 -9.54 -22.11
CA LYS A 167 15.35 -10.88 -22.17
C LYS A 167 16.31 -11.06 -21.00
N ALA A 168 16.06 -12.08 -20.17
CA ALA A 168 17.07 -12.57 -19.24
C ALA A 168 18.25 -13.16 -20.03
N ARG A 169 19.48 -12.95 -19.55
CA ARG A 169 20.71 -13.37 -20.23
C ARG A 169 21.60 -14.20 -19.32
N GLU A 170 22.33 -15.13 -19.92
CA GLU A 170 23.46 -15.80 -19.28
C GLU A 170 24.70 -14.92 -19.41
N ILE A 171 25.46 -14.75 -18.32
CA ILE A 171 26.70 -14.00 -18.29
C ILE A 171 27.86 -15.00 -18.20
N GLU A 172 28.79 -14.93 -19.16
CA GLU A 172 29.92 -15.86 -19.25
C GLU A 172 30.85 -15.72 -18.02
N GLU A 173 31.07 -14.50 -17.53
CA GLU A 173 31.86 -14.22 -16.33
C GLU A 173 31.25 -14.80 -15.05
N LEU A 174 29.91 -14.87 -14.98
CA LEU A 174 29.19 -15.47 -13.85
C LEU A 174 29.04 -16.98 -13.99
N GLN A 175 29.32 -17.52 -15.19
CA GLN A 175 28.99 -18.88 -15.60
C GLN A 175 27.55 -19.27 -15.25
N GLY A 176 26.61 -18.34 -15.44
CA GLY A 176 25.23 -18.45 -14.97
C GLY A 176 24.40 -17.22 -15.33
N SER A 177 23.13 -17.26 -14.98
CA SER A 177 22.24 -16.09 -15.02
C SER A 177 22.58 -15.07 -13.94
N PHE A 178 22.29 -13.79 -14.21
CA PHE A 178 22.52 -12.72 -13.24
C PHE A 178 21.77 -12.96 -11.93
N LEU A 179 20.50 -13.35 -12.01
CA LEU A 179 19.64 -13.52 -10.84
C LEU A 179 20.11 -14.71 -9.98
N THR A 180 20.19 -15.92 -10.55
CA THR A 180 20.60 -17.11 -9.79
C THR A 180 22.00 -16.98 -9.21
N ALA A 181 22.97 -16.46 -9.97
CA ALA A 181 24.33 -16.30 -9.48
C ALA A 181 24.43 -15.39 -8.25
N ASN A 182 23.73 -14.25 -8.27
CA ASN A 182 23.79 -13.28 -7.17
C ASN A 182 22.95 -13.72 -5.96
N ILE A 183 21.85 -14.45 -6.14
CA ILE A 183 21.13 -15.07 -5.01
C ILE A 183 22.06 -16.07 -4.29
N CYS A 184 22.71 -16.94 -5.05
CA CYS A 184 23.62 -17.94 -4.48
C CYS A 184 24.80 -17.28 -3.76
N ALA A 185 25.36 -16.20 -4.32
CA ALA A 185 26.41 -15.43 -3.66
C ALA A 185 25.90 -14.78 -2.36
N ALA A 186 24.70 -14.19 -2.37
CA ALA A 186 24.11 -13.54 -1.20
C ALA A 186 23.88 -14.49 -0.03
N ILE A 187 23.43 -15.72 -0.28
CA ILE A 187 23.19 -16.71 0.79
C ILE A 187 24.44 -17.55 1.12
N GLY A 188 25.49 -17.42 0.30
CA GLY A 188 26.76 -18.15 0.41
C GLY A 188 27.95 -17.22 0.66
N GLU A 189 28.87 -17.14 -0.30
CA GLU A 189 30.17 -16.51 -0.15
C GLU A 189 30.15 -15.00 0.19
N LYS A 190 29.09 -14.29 -0.21
CA LYS A 190 28.91 -12.84 -0.01
C LYS A 190 27.85 -12.53 1.04
N SER A 191 27.50 -13.49 1.89
CA SER A 191 26.51 -13.32 2.94
C SER A 191 26.78 -12.14 3.87
N ASN A 192 28.03 -11.88 4.24
CA ASN A 192 28.37 -10.69 5.05
C ASN A 192 28.20 -9.36 4.28
N GLU A 193 28.28 -9.38 2.94
CA GLU A 193 28.00 -8.20 2.10
C GLU A 193 26.49 -8.05 1.87
N ALA A 194 25.76 -9.15 1.87
CA ALA A 194 24.33 -9.19 1.63
C ALA A 194 23.49 -8.92 2.88
N ASP A 195 23.98 -9.25 4.08
CA ASP A 195 23.39 -8.91 5.38
C ASP A 195 23.54 -7.41 5.66
N ILE A 196 22.54 -6.61 5.27
CA ILE A 196 22.63 -5.15 5.28
C ILE A 196 22.21 -4.56 6.63
N ASP A 197 21.29 -5.23 7.33
CA ASP A 197 20.88 -4.82 8.67
C ASP A 197 21.78 -5.38 9.79
N GLY A 198 22.65 -6.35 9.46
CA GLY A 198 23.64 -6.93 10.36
C GLY A 198 23.04 -7.92 11.36
N ASP A 199 21.86 -8.48 11.07
CA ASP A 199 21.16 -9.41 11.97
C ASP A 199 21.68 -10.85 11.92
N GLY A 200 22.67 -11.11 11.06
CA GLY A 200 23.31 -12.41 10.86
C GLY A 200 22.53 -13.34 9.93
N ARG A 201 21.42 -12.88 9.36
CA ARG A 201 20.54 -13.61 8.44
C ARG A 201 20.36 -12.81 7.15
N ILE A 202 19.89 -13.49 6.10
CA ILE A 202 19.59 -12.86 4.81
C ILE A 202 18.09 -12.84 4.65
N SER A 203 17.48 -11.67 4.83
CA SER A 203 16.07 -11.45 4.52
C SER A 203 15.84 -11.25 3.01
N ILE A 204 14.58 -11.24 2.59
CA ILE A 204 14.25 -10.83 1.22
C ILE A 204 14.54 -9.34 0.98
N ASP A 205 14.48 -8.48 1.99
CA ASP A 205 14.85 -7.06 1.84
C ASP A 205 16.35 -6.87 1.64
N ASP A 206 17.16 -7.62 2.39
CA ASP A 206 18.61 -7.74 2.19
C ASP A 206 18.94 -8.19 0.78
N LEU A 207 18.29 -9.26 0.31
CA LEU A 207 18.48 -9.76 -1.04
C LEU A 207 18.10 -8.71 -2.09
N LYS A 208 16.98 -7.99 -1.94
CA LYS A 208 16.55 -6.93 -2.88
C LYS A 208 17.61 -5.83 -2.99
N LYS A 209 18.13 -5.37 -1.87
CA LYS A 209 19.16 -4.31 -1.83
C LYS A 209 20.49 -4.81 -2.39
N PHE A 210 20.90 -6.04 -2.06
CA PHE A 210 22.11 -6.67 -2.59
C PHE A 210 22.04 -6.84 -4.12
N LEU A 211 20.92 -7.33 -4.65
CA LEU A 211 20.71 -7.47 -6.10
C LEU A 211 20.76 -6.13 -6.82
N ARG A 212 20.20 -5.06 -6.24
CA ARG A 212 20.30 -3.69 -6.80
C ARG A 212 21.74 -3.19 -6.86
N LYS A 213 22.50 -3.39 -5.79
CA LYS A 213 23.93 -3.02 -5.76
C LYS A 213 24.71 -3.77 -6.83
N LYS A 214 24.50 -5.08 -6.98
CA LYS A 214 25.15 -5.88 -8.01
C LYS A 214 24.72 -5.50 -9.42
N PHE A 215 23.45 -5.13 -9.61
CA PHE A 215 22.95 -4.65 -10.90
C PHE A 215 23.70 -3.38 -11.34
N GLN A 216 23.88 -2.42 -10.44
CA GLN A 216 24.65 -1.20 -10.71
C GLN A 216 26.12 -1.53 -11.04
N GLU A 217 26.79 -2.33 -10.20
CA GLU A 217 28.19 -2.74 -10.41
C GLU A 217 28.43 -3.46 -11.75
N TYR A 218 27.45 -4.23 -12.25
CA TYR A 218 27.53 -4.93 -13.52
C TYR A 218 27.25 -4.02 -14.71
N ASN A 219 26.17 -3.24 -14.67
CA ASN A 219 25.78 -2.39 -15.80
C ASN A 219 26.68 -1.18 -16.00
N GLU A 220 27.38 -0.70 -14.97
CA GLU A 220 28.44 0.32 -15.11
C GLU A 220 29.62 -0.16 -15.97
N LYS A 221 29.87 -1.48 -16.02
CA LYS A 221 31.01 -2.08 -16.73
C LYS A 221 30.66 -2.60 -18.10
N LEU A 222 29.37 -2.68 -18.42
CA LEU A 222 28.84 -3.24 -19.66
C LEU A 222 28.37 -2.12 -20.59
N SER A 223 28.60 -2.28 -21.89
CA SER A 223 27.98 -1.41 -22.89
C SER A 223 26.45 -1.60 -22.88
N GLU A 224 25.69 -0.56 -23.23
CA GLU A 224 24.22 -0.53 -23.15
C GLU A 224 23.53 -1.75 -23.80
N GLU A 225 24.07 -2.27 -24.91
CA GLU A 225 23.55 -3.46 -25.60
C GLU A 225 23.60 -4.75 -24.73
N TYR A 226 24.45 -4.78 -23.72
CA TYR A 226 24.73 -5.92 -22.84
C TYR A 226 24.21 -5.76 -21.42
N HIS A 227 23.49 -4.66 -21.13
CA HIS A 227 22.90 -4.45 -19.81
C HIS A 227 22.01 -5.61 -19.39
N VAL A 228 22.16 -6.03 -18.14
CA VAL A 228 21.24 -6.99 -17.53
C VAL A 228 20.03 -6.25 -16.97
N PRO A 229 18.84 -6.86 -17.02
CA PRO A 229 17.65 -6.32 -16.38
C PRO A 229 17.74 -6.34 -14.85
N LEU A 230 17.09 -5.39 -14.18
CA LEU A 230 17.02 -5.38 -12.72
C LEU A 230 15.99 -6.42 -12.25
N PRO A 231 16.39 -7.41 -11.43
CA PRO A 231 15.41 -8.33 -10.88
C PRO A 231 14.41 -7.60 -10.01
N PHE A 232 13.12 -7.88 -10.19
CA PHE A 232 12.06 -7.23 -9.43
C PHE A 232 11.15 -8.26 -8.74
N PRO A 233 10.79 -8.00 -7.47
CA PRO A 233 9.87 -8.84 -6.72
C PRO A 233 8.41 -8.39 -6.96
N TYR A 234 7.48 -9.34 -6.92
CA TYR A 234 6.04 -9.13 -6.92
C TYR A 234 5.38 -10.02 -5.87
N GLY A 235 4.43 -9.51 -5.09
CA GLY A 235 3.74 -10.28 -4.05
C GLY A 235 3.57 -9.53 -2.72
N GLN A 236 3.10 -10.23 -1.69
CA GLN A 236 2.85 -9.66 -0.36
C GLN A 236 3.92 -10.11 0.64
N ASP A 237 4.51 -9.15 1.34
CA ASP A 237 5.58 -9.31 2.33
C ASP A 237 5.02 -8.92 3.71
N ARG A 238 4.28 -9.83 4.36
CA ARG A 238 3.55 -9.55 5.63
C ARG A 238 4.34 -9.95 6.88
N VAL A 239 5.31 -10.86 6.74
CA VAL A 239 6.26 -11.34 7.77
C VAL A 239 7.65 -11.39 7.12
N GLU A 240 8.70 -11.12 7.90
CA GLU A 240 10.09 -11.21 7.41
C GLU A 240 10.42 -12.63 6.93
N PHE A 241 10.57 -12.76 5.60
CA PHE A 241 11.03 -13.98 4.96
C PHE A 241 12.57 -14.04 4.99
N PHE A 242 13.13 -15.06 5.62
CA PHE A 242 14.59 -15.28 5.69
C PHE A 242 15.04 -16.47 4.84
N LEU A 243 16.06 -16.27 4.03
CA LEU A 243 16.71 -17.31 3.23
C LEU A 243 17.72 -18.15 4.04
N THR A 244 18.23 -17.62 5.16
CA THR A 244 19.19 -18.31 6.03
C THR A 244 18.67 -18.53 7.44
N LEU A 245 19.15 -19.60 8.09
CA LEU A 245 18.98 -19.90 9.51
C LEU A 245 19.85 -18.97 10.39
N PRO A 246 19.49 -18.82 11.68
CA PRO A 246 20.34 -18.14 12.66
C PRO A 246 21.68 -18.87 12.85
N SER A 247 22.78 -18.13 13.00
CA SER A 247 24.12 -18.72 13.15
C SER A 247 24.28 -19.48 14.48
N SER A 248 24.70 -20.74 14.43
CA SER A 248 24.82 -21.67 15.57
C SER A 248 25.97 -21.37 16.57
N ASN A 249 26.74 -20.29 16.36
CA ASN A 249 27.73 -19.77 17.31
C ASN A 249 27.19 -18.66 18.24
N SER A 250 25.87 -18.48 18.30
CA SER A 250 25.23 -17.76 19.39
C SER A 250 24.96 -18.74 20.54
N LEU A 251 25.87 -18.78 21.52
CA LEU A 251 25.58 -19.31 22.86
C LEU A 251 24.24 -18.74 23.35
N PRO A 252 23.47 -19.49 24.17
CA PRO A 252 22.09 -19.16 24.48
C PRO A 252 22.03 -17.75 25.03
N ILE A 253 21.42 -16.86 24.25
CA ILE A 253 21.13 -15.52 24.71
C ILE A 253 20.02 -15.69 25.75
N GLU A 254 20.43 -15.82 27.01
CA GLU A 254 19.61 -15.35 28.12
C GLU A 254 19.23 -13.90 27.81
N ASN A 255 17.95 -13.68 27.51
CA ASN A 255 17.27 -12.40 27.55
C ASN A 255 17.99 -11.22 26.85
N VAL A 256 18.16 -11.31 25.53
CA VAL A 256 18.02 -10.13 24.68
C VAL A 256 16.80 -10.38 23.82
N ILE A 257 15.65 -10.07 24.43
CA ILE A 257 14.47 -9.68 23.69
C ILE A 257 14.92 -8.52 22.80
N SER A 258 15.21 -8.80 21.53
CA SER A 258 14.96 -7.82 20.47
C SER A 258 13.45 -7.61 20.48
N SER A 259 12.98 -6.80 21.43
CA SER A 259 11.69 -6.19 21.27
C SER A 259 11.89 -5.30 20.07
N LYS A 260 11.14 -5.54 18.99
CA LYS A 260 10.46 -4.41 18.35
C LYS A 260 9.96 -3.55 19.52
N GLU A 261 10.69 -2.49 19.82
CA GLU A 261 10.42 -1.69 20.99
C GLU A 261 8.97 -1.23 20.83
N THR A 262 8.10 -1.75 21.69
CA THR A 262 6.67 -1.58 21.49
C THR A 262 6.40 -0.09 21.63
N LEU A 263 5.98 0.55 20.54
CA LEU A 263 5.72 1.98 20.50
C LEU A 263 4.34 2.24 21.13
N PRO A 264 4.27 2.85 22.32
CA PRO A 264 3.00 3.10 22.98
C PRO A 264 2.21 4.22 22.29
N TYR A 265 2.91 5.19 21.69
CA TYR A 265 2.33 6.32 20.96
C TYR A 265 2.51 6.13 19.45
N GLN A 266 1.51 6.55 18.66
CA GLN A 266 1.43 6.21 17.23
C GLN A 266 1.85 7.35 16.29
N ALA A 267 2.50 8.40 16.81
CA ALA A 267 2.81 9.62 16.07
C ALA A 267 1.57 10.19 15.35
N LEU A 268 1.59 10.24 14.02
CA LEU A 268 0.48 10.74 13.21
C LEU A 268 -0.43 9.62 12.68
N ASP A 269 -0.15 8.36 12.99
CA ASP A 269 -0.97 7.21 12.59
C ASP A 269 -2.17 7.01 13.54
N SER A 270 -3.24 6.40 13.02
CA SER A 270 -4.36 5.95 13.85
C SER A 270 -4.01 4.68 14.63
N PHE A 271 -4.54 4.52 15.84
CA PHE A 271 -4.46 3.24 16.55
C PHE A 271 -5.22 2.15 15.78
N SER A 272 -4.75 0.92 15.87
CA SER A 272 -5.32 -0.26 15.23
C SER A 272 -5.64 -1.34 16.25
N LYS A 273 -6.29 -2.43 15.83
CA LYS A 273 -6.50 -3.62 16.67
C LYS A 273 -5.22 -4.14 17.33
N LYS A 274 -4.06 -4.01 16.68
CA LYS A 274 -2.76 -4.43 17.25
C LYS A 274 -2.24 -3.50 18.33
N THR A 275 -2.63 -2.23 18.31
CA THR A 275 -2.21 -1.20 19.27
C THR A 275 -3.33 -0.78 20.23
N ALA A 276 -4.43 -1.54 20.25
CA ALA A 276 -5.59 -1.34 21.11
C ALA A 276 -5.21 -1.25 22.59
N ASP A 277 -4.18 -1.99 23.02
CA ASP A 277 -3.69 -1.94 24.38
C ASP A 277 -3.13 -0.57 24.81
N PHE A 278 -2.71 0.26 23.86
CA PHE A 278 -2.19 1.59 24.13
C PHE A 278 -3.21 2.70 23.86
N PHE A 279 -4.45 2.33 23.49
CA PHE A 279 -5.53 3.28 23.26
C PHE A 279 -6.31 3.51 24.56
N PHE A 280 -6.21 4.72 25.11
CA PHE A 280 -6.89 5.14 26.34
C PHE A 280 -7.85 6.31 26.06
N ALA A 281 -8.69 6.61 27.05
CA ALA A 281 -9.88 7.46 26.95
C ALA A 281 -10.97 6.90 26.00
N ARG A 282 -12.00 7.71 25.70
CA ARG A 282 -13.09 7.40 24.76
C ARG A 282 -13.97 6.18 25.08
N LYS A 283 -13.88 5.61 26.30
CA LYS A 283 -14.71 4.48 26.73
C LYS A 283 -16.21 4.77 26.60
N GLN A 284 -16.64 5.98 26.97
CA GLN A 284 -18.05 6.37 26.86
C GLN A 284 -18.51 6.44 25.40
N VAL A 285 -17.70 7.01 24.50
CA VAL A 285 -18.00 7.07 23.05
C VAL A 285 -18.16 5.67 22.45
N VAL A 286 -17.29 4.72 22.84
CA VAL A 286 -17.38 3.33 22.38
C VAL A 286 -18.66 2.68 22.88
N LYS A 287 -19.02 2.91 24.15
CA LYS A 287 -20.27 2.44 24.73
C LYS A 287 -21.48 3.03 24.01
N ASP A 288 -21.47 4.33 23.73
CA ASP A 288 -22.55 5.01 23.01
C ASP A 288 -22.70 4.45 21.58
N LEU A 289 -21.58 4.12 20.91
CA LEU A 289 -21.59 3.44 19.61
C LEU A 289 -22.20 2.04 19.69
N GLN A 290 -21.90 1.26 20.73
CA GLN A 290 -22.50 -0.06 20.93
C GLN A 290 -24.01 0.05 21.20
N GLU A 291 -24.43 0.97 22.08
CA GLU A 291 -25.85 1.20 22.38
C GLU A 291 -26.61 1.71 21.14
N ALA A 292 -25.98 2.53 20.31
CA ALA A 292 -26.54 2.97 19.03
C ALA A 292 -26.66 1.80 18.04
N LEU A 293 -25.63 0.95 17.96
CA LEU A 293 -25.66 -0.26 17.14
C LEU A 293 -26.73 -1.25 17.60
N GLU A 294 -27.05 -1.35 18.89
CA GLU A 294 -28.17 -2.20 19.35
C GLU A 294 -29.53 -1.72 18.85
N LYS A 295 -29.73 -0.41 18.75
CA LYS A 295 -31.00 0.21 18.37
C LYS A 295 -31.17 0.37 16.86
N SER A 296 -30.07 0.41 16.12
CA SER A 296 -30.06 0.84 14.72
C SER A 296 -29.02 0.09 13.90
N ASN A 297 -29.28 -0.10 12.61
CA ASN A 297 -28.33 -0.78 11.72
C ASN A 297 -27.32 0.18 11.07
N PHE A 298 -27.43 1.48 11.30
CA PHE A 298 -26.55 2.48 10.72
C PHE A 298 -26.26 3.55 11.78
N VAL A 299 -24.98 3.85 12.01
CA VAL A 299 -24.54 4.83 12.99
C VAL A 299 -23.45 5.72 12.41
N LEU A 300 -23.60 7.03 12.55
CA LEU A 300 -22.60 8.03 12.19
C LEU A 300 -21.77 8.40 13.41
N LEU A 301 -20.45 8.31 13.30
CA LEU A 301 -19.50 8.79 14.29
C LEU A 301 -18.91 10.12 13.81
N ILE A 302 -19.41 11.22 14.38
CA ILE A 302 -19.11 12.58 13.91
C ILE A 302 -18.16 13.29 14.86
N GLY A 303 -17.14 13.95 14.35
CA GLY A 303 -16.24 14.78 15.16
C GLY A 303 -15.21 15.54 14.34
N ASN A 304 -14.51 16.48 14.97
CA ASN A 304 -13.51 17.32 14.31
C ASN A 304 -12.34 16.51 13.69
N SER A 305 -11.61 17.12 12.76
CA SER A 305 -10.37 16.53 12.21
C SER A 305 -9.40 16.21 13.36
N GLY A 306 -8.77 15.04 13.34
CA GLY A 306 -7.85 14.63 14.40
C GLY A 306 -8.49 14.25 15.76
N SER A 307 -9.81 14.23 15.92
CA SER A 307 -10.47 13.91 17.21
C SER A 307 -10.35 12.44 17.66
N GLY A 308 -9.80 11.57 16.81
CA GLY A 308 -9.57 10.14 17.08
C GLY A 308 -10.63 9.19 16.51
N LYS A 309 -11.52 9.63 15.60
CA LYS A 309 -12.58 8.81 14.98
C LYS A 309 -12.08 7.45 14.48
N SER A 310 -11.05 7.45 13.63
CA SER A 310 -10.46 6.23 13.06
C SER A 310 -9.88 5.31 14.15
N SER A 311 -9.24 5.88 15.18
CA SER A 311 -8.72 5.11 16.32
C SER A 311 -9.84 4.50 17.16
N VAL A 312 -10.95 5.22 17.39
CA VAL A 312 -12.12 4.70 18.11
C VAL A 312 -12.70 3.48 17.40
N VAL A 313 -12.92 3.56 16.09
CA VAL A 313 -13.49 2.42 15.35
C VAL A 313 -12.50 1.25 15.25
N LYS A 314 -11.22 1.49 14.91
CA LYS A 314 -10.22 0.44 14.66
C LYS A 314 -9.64 -0.20 15.92
N ALA A 315 -9.40 0.58 16.98
CA ALA A 315 -8.65 0.14 18.16
C ALA A 315 -9.54 -0.14 19.38
N ALA A 316 -10.77 0.37 19.41
CA ALA A 316 -11.69 0.12 20.51
C ALA A 316 -12.94 -0.64 20.09
N LEU A 317 -13.72 -0.11 19.14
CA LEU A 317 -14.98 -0.74 18.72
C LEU A 317 -14.76 -2.12 18.09
N THR A 318 -13.87 -2.23 17.07
CA THR A 318 -13.60 -3.50 16.39
C THR A 318 -13.16 -4.61 17.35
N PRO A 319 -12.13 -4.43 18.22
CA PRO A 319 -11.72 -5.49 19.14
C PRO A 319 -12.80 -5.88 20.16
N GLU A 320 -13.68 -4.96 20.55
CA GLU A 320 -14.76 -5.24 21.49
C GLU A 320 -15.89 -6.03 20.86
N LEU A 321 -16.30 -5.68 19.65
CA LEU A 321 -17.31 -6.42 18.88
C LEU A 321 -16.82 -7.82 18.47
N ASP A 322 -15.54 -7.95 18.08
CA ASP A 322 -14.93 -9.24 17.78
C ASP A 322 -14.99 -10.20 18.99
N LYS A 323 -14.74 -9.68 20.21
CA LYS A 323 -14.87 -10.47 21.45
C LYS A 323 -16.30 -10.90 21.74
N ASN A 324 -17.27 -10.12 21.28
CA ASN A 324 -18.71 -10.42 21.41
C ASN A 324 -19.23 -11.28 20.25
N GLY A 325 -18.35 -11.84 19.40
CA GLY A 325 -18.71 -12.78 18.33
C GLY A 325 -19.25 -12.12 17.06
N TRP A 326 -19.06 -10.80 16.90
CA TRP A 326 -19.37 -10.12 15.65
C TRP A 326 -18.29 -10.40 14.60
N LEU A 327 -18.69 -10.38 13.33
CA LEU A 327 -17.80 -10.39 12.20
C LEU A 327 -17.62 -8.95 11.70
N VAL A 328 -16.53 -8.30 12.12
CA VAL A 328 -16.20 -6.94 11.69
C VAL A 328 -15.33 -7.02 10.43
N LEU A 329 -15.81 -6.42 9.33
CA LEU A 329 -15.04 -6.31 8.09
C LEU A 329 -13.91 -5.28 8.24
N GLU A 330 -12.90 -5.37 7.37
CA GLU A 330 -11.86 -4.34 7.33
C GLU A 330 -12.49 -2.96 7.03
N PRO A 331 -12.07 -1.90 7.72
CA PRO A 331 -12.58 -0.57 7.45
C PRO A 331 -12.37 -0.16 6.00
N ILE A 332 -13.49 0.09 5.32
CA ILE A 332 -13.52 0.69 4.00
C ILE A 332 -13.22 2.16 4.19
N VAL A 333 -12.36 2.70 3.34
CA VAL A 333 -12.27 4.13 3.19
C VAL A 333 -12.61 4.44 1.73
N PRO A 334 -13.55 5.36 1.46
CA PRO A 334 -14.19 5.45 0.15
C PRO A 334 -13.32 6.23 -0.87
N TRP A 335 -12.18 5.65 -1.24
CA TRP A 335 -11.28 6.15 -2.28
C TRP A 335 -11.75 5.71 -3.67
N GLY A 336 -11.70 6.60 -4.66
CA GLY A 336 -11.85 6.25 -6.07
C GLY A 336 -13.20 5.60 -6.38
N GLU A 337 -13.20 4.27 -6.50
CA GLU A 337 -14.37 3.42 -6.77
C GLU A 337 -14.90 2.71 -5.50
N PRO A 338 -15.60 3.41 -4.59
CA PRO A 338 -15.99 2.87 -3.29
C PRO A 338 -16.98 1.69 -3.37
N VAL A 339 -17.79 1.61 -4.44
CA VAL A 339 -18.72 0.50 -4.64
C VAL A 339 -17.96 -0.79 -4.98
N SER A 340 -16.91 -0.68 -5.81
CA SER A 340 -16.05 -1.81 -6.18
C SER A 340 -15.34 -2.38 -4.95
N TYR A 341 -14.77 -1.52 -4.10
CA TYR A 341 -14.10 -1.95 -2.87
C TYR A 341 -15.06 -2.59 -1.86
N LEU A 342 -16.26 -2.03 -1.69
CA LEU A 342 -17.31 -2.60 -0.84
C LEU A 342 -17.70 -4.01 -1.27
N LYS A 343 -17.91 -4.24 -2.58
CA LYS A 343 -18.19 -5.57 -3.13
C LYS A 343 -17.05 -6.56 -2.88
N TYR A 344 -15.81 -6.09 -3.06
CA TYR A 344 -14.62 -6.90 -2.82
C TYR A 344 -14.54 -7.36 -1.35
N GLU A 345 -14.61 -6.45 -0.39
CA GLU A 345 -14.51 -6.82 1.03
C GLU A 345 -15.65 -7.77 1.46
N ILE A 346 -16.87 -7.52 0.98
CA ILE A 346 -18.03 -8.39 1.25
C ILE A 346 -17.81 -9.79 0.67
N THR A 347 -17.49 -9.91 -0.62
CA THR A 347 -17.30 -11.22 -1.26
C THR A 347 -16.15 -11.99 -0.65
N GLN A 348 -15.02 -11.32 -0.43
CA GLN A 348 -13.80 -11.99 0.02
C GLN A 348 -13.80 -12.42 1.49
N ARG A 349 -14.58 -11.75 2.35
CA ARG A 349 -14.61 -12.03 3.79
C ARG A 349 -15.85 -12.82 4.22
N LEU A 350 -16.97 -12.69 3.50
CA LEU A 350 -18.23 -13.33 3.88
C LEU A 350 -18.52 -14.61 3.07
N PHE A 351 -17.90 -14.80 1.90
CA PHE A 351 -18.19 -15.93 1.02
C PHE A 351 -16.92 -16.71 0.67
N GLU A 352 -16.92 -18.02 0.94
CA GLU A 352 -15.79 -18.91 0.63
C GLU A 352 -15.79 -19.38 -0.85
N GLU A 353 -16.97 -19.49 -1.45
CA GLU A 353 -17.17 -19.99 -2.83
C GLU A 353 -16.99 -18.86 -3.86
N ARG A 354 -15.84 -18.85 -4.54
CA ARG A 354 -15.50 -17.83 -5.56
C ARG A 354 -16.47 -17.80 -6.76
N GLU A 355 -17.12 -18.90 -7.08
CA GLU A 355 -18.08 -19.01 -8.19
C GLU A 355 -19.35 -18.14 -7.97
N LYS A 356 -19.69 -17.84 -6.72
CA LYS A 356 -20.83 -16.96 -6.37
C LYS A 356 -20.49 -15.47 -6.37
N ASN A 357 -19.22 -15.08 -6.51
CA ASN A 357 -18.82 -13.67 -6.42
C ASN A 357 -19.47 -12.79 -7.49
N GLN A 358 -19.63 -13.28 -8.72
CA GLN A 358 -20.29 -12.54 -9.79
C GLN A 358 -21.80 -12.37 -9.53
N GLU A 359 -22.43 -13.41 -8.98
CA GLU A 359 -23.85 -13.37 -8.59
C GLU A 359 -24.06 -12.40 -7.44
N ILE A 360 -23.22 -12.45 -6.40
CA ILE A 360 -23.26 -11.51 -5.26
C ILE A 360 -22.99 -10.07 -5.71
N HIS A 361 -22.04 -9.85 -6.64
CA HIS A 361 -21.81 -8.51 -7.20
C HIS A 361 -23.07 -7.99 -7.92
N SER A 362 -23.70 -8.82 -8.75
CA SER A 362 -24.94 -8.46 -9.46
C SER A 362 -26.09 -8.18 -8.49
N ILE A 363 -26.23 -8.98 -7.43
CA ILE A 363 -27.22 -8.79 -6.38
C ILE A 363 -26.99 -7.46 -5.65
N ILE A 364 -25.75 -7.14 -5.25
CA ILE A 364 -25.43 -5.85 -4.61
C ILE A 364 -25.80 -4.69 -5.54
N GLU A 365 -25.57 -4.81 -6.85
CA GLU A 365 -25.91 -3.74 -7.80
C GLU A 365 -27.39 -3.57 -8.06
N THR A 366 -28.16 -4.64 -8.00
CA THR A 366 -29.56 -4.67 -8.44
C THR A 366 -30.53 -4.58 -7.26
N ASN A 367 -30.18 -5.20 -6.14
CA ASN A 367 -31.03 -5.41 -4.97
C ASN A 367 -30.41 -4.86 -3.67
N GLY A 368 -29.16 -4.41 -3.70
CA GLY A 368 -28.49 -3.76 -2.58
C GLY A 368 -27.93 -4.70 -1.50
N LEU A 369 -27.26 -4.12 -0.50
CA LEU A 369 -26.61 -4.79 0.63
C LEU A 369 -27.57 -5.57 1.53
N VAL A 370 -28.85 -5.24 1.53
CA VAL A 370 -29.84 -5.93 2.38
C VAL A 370 -30.13 -7.32 1.83
N SER A 371 -30.18 -7.45 0.50
CA SER A 371 -30.48 -8.71 -0.18
C SER A 371 -29.39 -9.78 -0.04
N ILE A 372 -28.17 -9.38 0.32
CA ILE A 372 -27.10 -10.36 0.61
C ILE A 372 -27.18 -10.90 2.03
N ILE A 373 -27.92 -10.27 2.96
CA ILE A 373 -27.99 -10.70 4.37
C ILE A 373 -28.47 -12.15 4.52
N GLU A 374 -29.45 -12.55 3.70
CA GLU A 374 -29.98 -13.92 3.68
C GLU A 374 -28.96 -14.93 3.14
N ASN A 375 -28.04 -14.46 2.29
CA ASN A 375 -27.01 -15.28 1.67
C ASN A 375 -25.73 -15.37 2.50
N ILE A 376 -25.54 -14.52 3.52
CA ILE A 376 -24.34 -14.55 4.34
C ILE A 376 -24.36 -15.78 5.28
N PRO A 377 -23.36 -16.67 5.19
CA PRO A 377 -23.27 -17.86 6.05
C PRO A 377 -23.10 -17.51 7.54
N GLY A 378 -23.61 -18.38 8.40
CA GLY A 378 -23.55 -18.24 9.87
C GLY A 378 -24.68 -17.39 10.45
N GLU A 379 -24.68 -17.18 11.78
CA GLU A 379 -25.70 -16.42 12.52
C GLU A 379 -25.16 -15.12 13.15
N GLN A 380 -23.88 -14.81 12.89
CA GLN A 380 -23.17 -13.68 13.50
C GLN A 380 -23.73 -12.34 13.02
N GLN A 381 -23.62 -11.32 13.87
CA GLN A 381 -23.78 -9.91 13.49
C GLN A 381 -22.56 -9.46 12.69
N ILE A 382 -22.76 -8.64 11.67
CA ILE A 382 -21.75 -8.23 10.71
C ILE A 382 -21.67 -6.72 10.74
N LEU A 383 -20.46 -6.17 10.85
CA LEU A 383 -20.23 -4.74 10.82
C LEU A 383 -19.39 -4.34 9.62
N ILE A 384 -19.96 -3.47 8.78
CA ILE A 384 -19.21 -2.67 7.79
C ILE A 384 -18.78 -1.37 8.47
N ILE A 385 -17.50 -1.05 8.42
CA ILE A 385 -16.98 0.24 8.84
C ILE A 385 -16.61 1.02 7.58
N VAL A 386 -17.15 2.22 7.43
CA VAL A 386 -16.72 3.20 6.42
C VAL A 386 -16.02 4.33 7.16
N ASP A 387 -14.70 4.30 7.21
CA ASP A 387 -13.87 5.31 7.85
C ASP A 387 -13.55 6.45 6.86
N GLN A 388 -13.42 7.69 7.33
CA GLN A 388 -13.19 8.90 6.53
C GLN A 388 -14.22 9.06 5.40
N PHE A 389 -15.52 9.06 5.76
CA PHE A 389 -16.61 9.15 4.78
C PHE A 389 -16.64 10.46 4.00
N GLU A 390 -16.07 11.54 4.56
CA GLU A 390 -15.86 12.79 3.84
C GLU A 390 -15.19 12.60 2.47
N GLU A 391 -14.38 11.54 2.31
CA GLU A 391 -13.67 11.24 1.06
C GLU A 391 -14.61 10.89 -0.10
N VAL A 392 -15.86 10.50 0.19
CA VAL A 392 -16.93 10.36 -0.81
C VAL A 392 -17.20 11.69 -1.51
N PHE A 393 -17.05 12.83 -0.84
CA PHE A 393 -17.35 14.16 -1.38
C PHE A 393 -16.13 14.82 -2.03
N THR A 394 -14.92 14.46 -1.61
CA THR A 394 -13.67 15.11 -2.05
C THR A 394 -12.89 14.31 -3.09
N LEU A 395 -12.93 12.96 -3.05
CA LEU A 395 -12.04 12.10 -3.85
C LEU A 395 -12.75 11.18 -4.84
N CYS A 396 -14.04 10.90 -4.64
CA CYS A 396 -14.83 10.15 -5.63
C CYS A 396 -15.18 11.06 -6.83
N SER A 397 -14.56 10.84 -7.99
CA SER A 397 -14.84 11.65 -9.19
C SER A 397 -16.18 11.33 -9.84
N LYS A 398 -16.61 10.07 -9.79
CA LYS A 398 -17.83 9.61 -10.46
C LYS A 398 -19.06 9.90 -9.60
N LYS A 399 -19.80 10.98 -9.90
CA LYS A 399 -21.05 11.35 -9.19
C LYS A 399 -22.10 10.22 -9.13
N LEU A 400 -22.18 9.39 -10.17
CA LEU A 400 -23.08 8.23 -10.17
C LEU A 400 -22.65 7.17 -9.15
N GLU A 401 -21.35 6.92 -9.06
CA GLU A 401 -20.80 5.98 -8.09
C GLU A 401 -20.92 6.49 -6.66
N GLN A 402 -20.64 7.78 -6.46
CA GLN A 402 -20.87 8.48 -5.21
C GLN A 402 -22.30 8.27 -4.69
N ARG A 403 -23.30 8.55 -5.54
CA ARG A 403 -24.72 8.37 -5.20
C ARG A 403 -25.04 6.91 -4.90
N LYS A 404 -24.59 5.99 -5.76
CA LYS A 404 -24.81 4.54 -5.58
C LYS A 404 -24.23 4.04 -4.26
N PHE A 405 -23.03 4.48 -3.90
CA PHE A 405 -22.40 4.12 -2.62
C PHE A 405 -23.20 4.62 -1.42
N ILE A 406 -23.62 5.88 -1.44
CA ILE A 406 -24.46 6.46 -0.38
C ILE A 406 -25.80 5.70 -0.26
N GLU A 407 -26.47 5.41 -1.39
CA GLU A 407 -27.72 4.64 -1.42
C GLU A 407 -27.52 3.23 -0.86
N LEU A 408 -26.44 2.55 -1.26
CA LEU A 408 -26.13 1.20 -0.79
C LEU A 408 -25.94 1.11 0.72
N LEU A 409 -25.32 2.13 1.33
CA LEU A 409 -25.11 2.16 2.78
C LEU A 409 -26.37 2.56 3.54
N THR A 410 -27.09 3.57 3.04
CA THR A 410 -28.25 4.14 3.74
C THR A 410 -29.47 3.22 3.73
N GLN A 411 -29.64 2.37 2.70
CA GLN A 411 -30.72 1.37 2.69
C GLN A 411 -30.66 0.38 3.87
N VAL A 412 -29.47 0.16 4.45
CA VAL A 412 -29.29 -0.76 5.59
C VAL A 412 -30.01 -0.21 6.83
N ALA A 413 -30.09 1.11 6.95
CA ALA A 413 -30.77 1.78 8.05
C ALA A 413 -32.28 1.52 8.08
N ASP A 414 -32.91 1.39 6.90
CA ASP A 414 -34.37 1.19 6.77
C ASP A 414 -34.81 -0.26 6.99
N THR A 415 -33.87 -1.18 7.17
CA THR A 415 -34.16 -2.61 7.31
C THR A 415 -34.53 -2.97 8.75
N SER A 416 -35.66 -3.64 8.96
CA SER A 416 -36.04 -4.13 10.29
C SER A 416 -35.21 -5.37 10.66
N PHE A 417 -34.57 -5.36 11.83
CA PHE A 417 -33.84 -6.52 12.40
C PHE A 417 -32.77 -7.15 11.47
N SER A 418 -31.87 -6.31 10.95
CA SER A 418 -30.74 -6.75 10.11
C SER A 418 -29.58 -7.31 10.95
N ARG A 419 -28.93 -8.37 10.45
CA ARG A 419 -27.62 -8.83 10.96
C ARG A 419 -26.46 -7.98 10.45
N LEU A 420 -26.67 -7.25 9.36
CA LEU A 420 -25.70 -6.33 8.79
C LEU A 420 -25.90 -4.94 9.37
N LYS A 421 -24.83 -4.36 9.92
CA LYS A 421 -24.79 -2.99 10.43
C LYS A 421 -23.66 -2.21 9.78
N VAL A 422 -23.80 -0.90 9.80
CA VAL A 422 -22.85 0.04 9.20
C VAL A 422 -22.47 1.10 10.23
N VAL A 423 -21.17 1.33 10.41
CA VAL A 423 -20.64 2.50 11.12
C VAL A 423 -19.88 3.35 10.13
N VAL A 424 -20.20 4.63 10.11
CA VAL A 424 -19.57 5.61 9.22
C VAL A 424 -18.87 6.67 10.06
N THR A 425 -17.58 6.92 9.85
CA THR A 425 -16.89 8.04 10.48
C THR A 425 -16.94 9.26 9.57
N LEU A 426 -17.28 10.42 10.12
CA LEU A 426 -17.48 11.65 9.35
C LEU A 426 -16.87 12.85 10.09
N ARG A 427 -16.19 13.73 9.36
CA ARG A 427 -15.78 15.02 9.93
C ARG A 427 -16.97 15.98 10.09
N ALA A 428 -16.97 16.74 11.17
CA ALA A 428 -18.06 17.67 11.49
C ALA A 428 -18.28 18.77 10.44
N ASP A 429 -17.23 19.18 9.71
CA ASP A 429 -17.30 20.16 8.62
C ASP A 429 -17.99 19.62 7.36
N PHE A 430 -18.08 18.30 7.17
CA PHE A 430 -18.76 17.65 6.04
C PHE A 430 -20.22 17.27 6.34
N VAL A 431 -20.77 17.74 7.46
CA VAL A 431 -22.19 17.58 7.77
C VAL A 431 -23.06 18.31 6.75
N GLU A 432 -22.62 19.49 6.28
CA GLU A 432 -23.33 20.26 5.26
C GLU A 432 -23.48 19.48 3.94
N ASP A 433 -22.40 18.83 3.48
CA ASP A 433 -22.44 17.98 2.27
C ASP A 433 -23.46 16.86 2.40
N CYS A 434 -23.55 16.24 3.58
CA CYS A 434 -24.52 15.19 3.85
C CYS A 434 -25.97 15.69 3.83
N LEU A 435 -26.24 16.96 4.15
CA LEU A 435 -27.59 17.52 4.09
C LEU A 435 -28.14 17.62 2.65
N ASN A 436 -27.26 17.60 1.65
CA ASN A 436 -27.66 17.53 0.24
C ASN A 436 -28.24 16.16 -0.15
N HIS A 437 -28.13 15.16 0.72
CA HIS A 437 -28.64 13.80 0.53
C HIS A 437 -29.71 13.47 1.57
N LYS A 438 -30.99 13.38 1.14
CA LYS A 438 -32.13 13.17 2.06
C LYS A 438 -31.96 11.99 3.04
N PRO A 439 -31.47 10.80 2.63
CA PRO A 439 -31.27 9.69 3.57
C PRO A 439 -30.21 9.99 4.63
N LEU A 440 -29.08 10.58 4.24
CA LEU A 440 -28.01 10.97 5.18
C LEU A 440 -28.47 12.05 6.15
N ALA A 441 -29.24 13.04 5.69
CA ALA A 441 -29.80 14.08 6.56
C ALA A 441 -30.67 13.50 7.68
N ALA A 442 -31.52 12.52 7.36
CA ALA A 442 -32.36 11.83 8.35
C ALA A 442 -31.55 11.00 9.35
N LEU A 443 -30.46 10.36 8.88
CA LEU A 443 -29.55 9.59 9.72
C LEU A 443 -28.72 10.47 10.64
N ILE A 444 -28.25 11.62 10.18
CA ILE A 444 -27.52 12.58 11.01
C ILE A 444 -28.36 13.01 12.21
N GLN A 445 -29.66 13.25 11.99
CA GLN A 445 -30.55 13.74 13.05
C GLN A 445 -30.82 12.69 14.14
N ASN A 446 -30.89 11.41 13.79
CA ASN A 446 -31.41 10.36 14.68
C ASN A 446 -30.40 9.29 15.06
N GLN A 447 -29.28 9.17 14.33
CA GLN A 447 -28.35 8.03 14.38
C GLN A 447 -26.88 8.48 14.43
N SER A 448 -26.60 9.58 15.12
CA SER A 448 -25.24 10.11 15.28
C SER A 448 -24.73 9.97 16.71
N VAL A 449 -23.50 9.50 16.83
CA VAL A 449 -22.67 9.60 18.03
C VAL A 449 -21.62 10.68 17.77
N TRP A 450 -21.57 11.68 18.66
CA TRP A 450 -20.62 12.78 18.54
C TRP A 450 -19.38 12.52 19.39
N ILE A 451 -18.20 12.78 18.82
CA ILE A 451 -16.94 12.74 19.54
C ILE A 451 -16.60 14.18 20.00
N PRO A 452 -16.77 14.50 21.29
CA PRO A 452 -16.33 15.78 21.84
C PRO A 452 -14.79 15.84 21.93
N ASP A 453 -14.22 16.98 22.30
CA ASP A 453 -12.81 17.03 22.69
C ASP A 453 -12.58 16.25 24.00
N LEU A 454 -11.33 15.84 24.25
CA LEU A 454 -10.99 15.12 25.47
C LEU A 454 -10.91 16.08 26.67
N GLU A 455 -11.46 15.66 27.80
CA GLU A 455 -11.31 16.39 29.07
C GLU A 455 -9.91 16.18 29.66
N LYS A 456 -9.54 17.03 30.63
CA LYS A 456 -8.19 17.01 31.23
C LYS A 456 -7.81 15.67 31.84
N ASP A 457 -8.74 15.00 32.52
CA ASP A 457 -8.48 13.70 33.14
C ASP A 457 -8.30 12.60 32.09
N ASP A 458 -9.12 12.59 31.03
CA ASP A 458 -8.95 11.69 29.90
C ASP A 458 -7.61 11.93 29.16
N LEU A 459 -7.20 13.18 29.00
CA LEU A 459 -5.91 13.53 28.40
C LEU A 459 -4.74 13.00 29.24
N LYS A 460 -4.86 13.07 30.56
CA LYS A 460 -3.86 12.52 31.47
C LYS A 460 -3.72 11.02 31.28
N ASP A 461 -4.82 10.29 31.13
CA ASP A 461 -4.80 8.86 30.84
C ASP A 461 -4.15 8.56 29.49
N VAL A 462 -4.48 9.34 28.44
CA VAL A 462 -3.87 9.22 27.10
C VAL A 462 -2.36 9.44 27.13
N ILE A 463 -1.88 10.35 27.99
CA ILE A 463 -0.45 10.65 28.13
C ILE A 463 0.26 9.60 28.98
N VAL A 464 -0.29 9.21 30.12
CA VAL A 464 0.45 8.48 31.15
C VAL A 464 0.33 6.97 31.01
N GLU A 465 -0.88 6.46 30.75
CA GLU A 465 -1.16 5.02 30.82
C GLU A 465 -0.43 4.19 29.73
N PRO A 466 -0.24 4.66 28.47
CA PRO A 466 0.56 3.93 27.49
C PRO A 466 2.01 3.68 27.92
N ALA A 467 2.69 4.71 28.46
CA ALA A 467 4.05 4.56 28.99
C ALA A 467 4.10 3.65 30.22
N LYS A 468 3.11 3.78 31.12
CA LYS A 468 2.99 2.99 32.34
C LYS A 468 2.82 1.50 32.04
N LYS A 469 2.08 1.13 30.99
CA LYS A 469 1.99 -0.27 30.51
C LYS A 469 3.35 -0.87 30.16
N LEU A 470 4.31 -0.05 29.74
CA LEU A 470 5.67 -0.46 29.43
C LEU A 470 6.64 -0.24 30.61
N ASN A 471 6.12 0.04 31.81
CA ASN A 471 6.87 0.34 33.04
C ASN A 471 7.70 1.63 32.98
N TYR A 472 7.26 2.63 32.20
CA TYR A 472 7.84 3.97 32.19
C TYR A 472 6.95 4.94 32.97
N SER A 473 7.57 5.98 33.53
CA SER A 473 6.87 7.08 34.20
C SER A 473 7.30 8.44 33.64
N PHE A 474 6.45 9.44 33.77
CA PHE A 474 6.82 10.83 33.48
C PHE A 474 7.39 11.48 34.73
N ASP A 475 8.23 12.51 34.55
CA ASP A 475 8.60 13.40 35.66
C ASP A 475 7.35 14.08 36.23
N GLU A 476 7.40 14.39 37.52
CA GLU A 476 6.31 15.05 38.25
C GLU A 476 5.99 16.41 37.62
N GLY A 477 4.71 16.68 37.36
CA GLY A 477 4.23 17.92 36.75
C GLY A 477 4.40 18.02 35.22
N LEU A 478 5.11 17.07 34.59
CA LEU A 478 5.29 17.06 33.14
C LEU A 478 3.99 16.78 32.38
N PRO A 479 3.17 15.75 32.73
CA PRO A 479 1.89 15.53 32.07
C PRO A 479 0.96 16.74 32.18
N GLU A 480 0.90 17.38 33.35
CA GLU A 480 0.09 18.58 33.56
C GLU A 480 0.55 19.75 32.67
N SER A 481 1.87 19.94 32.54
CA SER A 481 2.44 20.96 31.65
C SER A 481 2.12 20.69 30.18
N ILE A 482 2.19 19.42 29.75
CA ILE A 482 1.81 18.98 28.40
C ILE A 482 0.33 19.28 28.14
N ILE A 483 -0.55 18.94 29.09
CA ILE A 483 -2.01 19.16 28.99
C ILE A 483 -2.32 20.66 28.89
N GLU A 484 -1.71 21.49 29.73
CA GLU A 484 -1.92 22.95 29.70
C GLU A 484 -1.53 23.57 28.36
N GLU A 485 -0.45 23.08 27.74
CA GLU A 485 0.01 23.55 26.43
C GLU A 485 -0.95 23.13 25.31
N VAL A 486 -1.33 21.85 25.25
CA VAL A 486 -2.21 21.37 24.16
C VAL A 486 -3.65 21.85 24.28
N SER A 487 -4.13 22.16 25.49
CA SER A 487 -5.49 22.66 25.70
C SER A 487 -5.74 24.04 25.10
N GLN A 488 -4.69 24.76 24.68
CA GLN A 488 -4.80 26.07 24.03
C GLN A 488 -4.95 25.96 22.50
N GLU A 489 -4.83 24.75 21.95
CA GLU A 489 -4.77 24.51 20.52
C GLU A 489 -6.01 23.76 20.02
N GLU A 490 -6.44 24.07 18.80
CA GLU A 490 -7.48 23.29 18.11
C GLU A 490 -6.88 21.99 17.55
N ASN A 491 -7.68 20.91 17.53
CA ASN A 491 -7.33 19.61 16.92
C ASN A 491 -5.95 19.08 17.37
N PHE A 492 -5.61 19.21 18.65
CA PHE A 492 -4.27 19.00 19.18
C PHE A 492 -3.87 17.52 19.36
N LEU A 493 -4.80 16.56 19.33
CA LEU A 493 -4.51 15.14 19.62
C LEU A 493 -3.44 14.51 18.71
N PRO A 494 -3.42 14.75 17.39
CA PRO A 494 -2.35 14.27 16.51
C PRO A 494 -0.99 14.87 16.88
N LEU A 495 -0.96 16.17 17.21
CA LEU A 495 0.25 16.84 17.66
C LEU A 495 0.74 16.27 19.00
N LEU A 496 -0.18 16.00 19.92
CA LEU A 496 0.11 15.34 21.19
C LEU A 496 0.72 13.94 20.96
N GLN A 497 0.13 13.12 20.08
CA GLN A 497 0.67 11.79 19.77
C GLN A 497 2.06 11.86 19.12
N PHE A 498 2.28 12.81 18.20
CA PHE A 498 3.62 13.08 17.66
C PHE A 498 4.60 13.43 18.77
N ALA A 499 4.23 14.37 19.64
CA ALA A 499 5.09 14.81 20.73
C ALA A 499 5.46 13.69 21.70
N LEU A 500 4.47 12.90 22.12
CA LEU A 500 4.70 11.76 22.99
C LEU A 500 5.58 10.69 22.33
N THR A 501 5.47 10.52 21.01
CA THR A 501 6.33 9.59 20.26
C THR A 501 7.79 10.03 20.24
N GLU A 502 8.05 11.32 20.03
CA GLU A 502 9.41 11.86 20.07
C GLU A 502 10.00 11.85 21.49
N LEU A 503 9.20 12.20 22.50
CA LEU A 503 9.61 12.05 23.90
C LEU A 503 9.93 10.59 24.25
N TRP A 504 9.17 9.64 23.69
CA TRP A 504 9.43 8.22 23.85
C TRP A 504 10.74 7.77 23.18
N LYS A 505 11.06 8.26 21.98
CA LYS A 505 12.33 7.93 21.30
C LYS A 505 13.55 8.41 22.11
N HIS A 506 13.43 9.54 22.78
CA HIS A 506 14.51 10.15 23.55
C HIS A 506 14.40 9.97 25.06
N ARG A 507 13.56 9.02 25.51
CA ARG A 507 13.35 8.75 26.94
C ARG A 507 14.61 8.23 27.62
N ASP A 508 14.68 8.42 28.94
CA ASP A 508 15.72 7.82 29.77
C ASP A 508 15.40 6.33 29.97
N GLN A 509 16.04 5.49 29.14
CA GLN A 509 15.87 4.04 29.21
C GLN A 509 16.44 3.44 30.51
N LYS A 510 17.46 4.07 31.11
CA LYS A 510 18.13 3.57 32.32
C LYS A 510 17.24 3.75 33.55
N ASN A 511 16.65 4.94 33.69
CA ASN A 511 15.77 5.26 34.82
C ASN A 511 14.29 4.96 34.53
N LYS A 512 13.97 4.45 33.33
CA LYS A 512 12.60 4.22 32.84
C LYS A 512 11.70 5.46 32.98
N LYS A 513 12.23 6.61 32.54
CA LYS A 513 11.57 7.91 32.69
C LYS A 513 11.49 8.70 31.39
N ILE A 514 10.38 9.41 31.21
CA ILE A 514 10.24 10.49 30.22
C ILE A 514 10.43 11.80 30.99
N THR A 515 11.49 12.54 30.66
CA THR A 515 11.96 13.63 31.51
C THR A 515 11.54 15.01 31.04
N ALA A 516 11.29 15.92 31.98
CA ALA A 516 10.96 17.32 31.68
C ALA A 516 12.15 18.06 31.03
N THR A 517 13.37 17.60 31.32
CA THR A 517 14.58 18.14 30.69
C THR A 517 14.58 17.87 29.18
N GLN A 518 14.20 16.66 28.76
CA GLN A 518 14.11 16.32 27.34
C GLN A 518 12.99 17.10 26.65
N TYR A 519 11.84 17.23 27.31
CA TYR A 519 10.71 18.05 26.86
C TYR A 519 11.09 19.50 26.56
N LEU A 520 11.79 20.15 27.50
CA LEU A 520 12.22 21.54 27.36
C LEU A 520 13.32 21.70 26.30
N LYS A 521 14.28 20.77 26.24
CA LYS A 521 15.36 20.79 25.23
C LYS A 521 14.84 20.72 23.80
N GLN A 522 13.73 20.04 23.59
CA GLN A 522 13.13 19.87 22.27
C GLN A 522 12.14 21.00 21.88
N GLY A 523 12.02 22.05 22.70
CA GLY A 523 11.17 23.20 22.37
C GLY A 523 9.69 23.02 22.74
N ARG A 524 9.38 22.12 23.68
CA ARG A 524 8.01 21.75 24.09
C ARG A 524 7.19 21.14 22.92
N ILE A 525 5.87 21.03 23.03
CA ILE A 525 5.02 20.34 22.03
C ILE A 525 4.90 21.16 20.76
N LEU A 526 4.64 22.46 20.91
CA LEU A 526 4.39 23.35 19.78
C LEU A 526 5.62 23.50 18.87
N GLY A 527 6.82 23.50 19.47
CA GLY A 527 8.07 23.58 18.73
C GLY A 527 8.51 22.25 18.11
N LEU A 528 8.01 21.11 18.59
CA LEU A 528 8.59 19.81 18.25
C LEU A 528 8.30 19.38 16.80
N LEU A 529 7.06 19.52 16.36
CA LEU A 529 6.68 19.15 14.99
C LEU A 529 7.41 20.02 13.96
N ASN A 530 7.48 21.33 14.22
CA ASN A 530 8.24 22.26 13.38
C ASN A 530 9.72 21.89 13.38
N SER A 531 10.34 21.82 14.56
CA SER A 531 11.78 21.59 14.71
C SER A 531 12.22 20.27 14.11
N ARG A 532 11.43 19.20 14.27
CA ARG A 532 11.75 17.88 13.70
C ARG A 532 11.56 17.84 12.19
N SER A 533 10.48 18.44 11.69
CA SER A 533 10.26 18.54 10.24
C SER A 533 11.36 19.37 9.58
N GLU A 534 11.79 20.45 10.24
CA GLU A 534 12.87 21.31 9.79
C GLU A 534 14.23 20.61 9.86
N GLU A 535 14.53 19.85 10.91
CA GLU A 535 15.76 19.05 10.99
C GLU A 535 15.86 18.04 9.83
N ILE A 536 14.75 17.35 9.51
CA ILE A 536 14.69 16.42 8.39
C ILE A 536 14.91 17.16 7.07
N TYR A 537 14.24 18.31 6.89
CA TYR A 537 14.35 19.12 5.69
C TYR A 537 15.76 19.72 5.49
N GLN A 538 16.39 20.20 6.56
CA GLN A 538 17.76 20.73 6.52
C GLN A 538 18.80 19.64 6.28
N GLY A 539 18.49 18.37 6.60
CA GLY A 539 19.32 17.22 6.28
C GLY A 539 19.35 16.85 4.79
N PHE A 540 18.46 17.39 3.97
CA PHE A 540 18.44 17.17 2.52
C PHE A 540 19.45 18.06 1.78
N ASN A 541 19.94 17.58 0.64
CA ASN A 541 20.73 18.40 -0.28
C ASN A 541 19.82 19.41 -1.04
N GLU A 542 20.42 20.36 -1.77
CA GLU A 542 19.65 21.42 -2.44
C GLU A 542 18.65 20.90 -3.49
N GLN A 543 18.98 19.83 -4.22
CA GLN A 543 18.04 19.21 -5.17
C GLN A 543 16.87 18.53 -4.42
N GLU A 544 17.17 17.78 -3.37
CA GLU A 544 16.19 17.11 -2.52
C GLU A 544 15.27 18.11 -1.81
N LYS A 545 15.77 19.28 -1.39
CA LYS A 545 14.95 20.36 -0.82
C LYS A 545 13.92 20.91 -1.80
N ILE A 546 14.32 21.15 -3.05
CA ILE A 546 13.41 21.60 -4.12
C ILE A 546 12.33 20.54 -4.38
N LEU A 547 12.72 19.27 -4.48
CA LEU A 547 11.79 18.16 -4.69
C LEU A 547 10.85 17.96 -3.49
N THR A 548 11.35 18.16 -2.27
CA THR A 548 10.54 18.09 -1.04
C THR A 548 9.40 19.10 -1.08
N LYS A 549 9.69 20.37 -1.43
CA LYS A 549 8.66 21.42 -1.59
C LYS A 549 7.61 20.99 -2.62
N ARG A 550 8.03 20.51 -3.79
CA ARG A 550 7.12 20.08 -4.87
C ARG A 550 6.23 18.90 -4.46
N ILE A 551 6.82 17.86 -3.86
CA ILE A 551 6.07 16.69 -3.37
C ILE A 551 5.01 17.13 -2.36
N LEU A 552 5.40 17.90 -1.34
CA LEU A 552 4.50 18.28 -0.26
C LEU A 552 3.33 19.13 -0.77
N LEU A 553 3.59 20.07 -1.70
CA LEU A 553 2.54 20.88 -2.30
C LEU A 553 1.57 20.04 -3.16
N LYS A 554 2.04 19.01 -3.87
CA LYS A 554 1.17 18.09 -4.61
C LYS A 554 0.30 17.22 -3.70
N LEU A 555 0.65 17.09 -2.42
CA LEU A 555 -0.15 16.42 -1.41
C LEU A 555 -1.13 17.35 -0.68
N VAL A 556 -1.30 18.59 -1.15
CA VAL A 556 -2.24 19.57 -0.60
C VAL A 556 -3.23 20.00 -1.67
N ARG A 557 -4.51 20.03 -1.32
CA ARG A 557 -5.59 20.56 -2.16
C ARG A 557 -6.14 21.84 -1.53
N THR A 558 -6.37 22.85 -2.34
CA THR A 558 -6.88 24.13 -1.86
C THR A 558 -8.39 24.05 -1.59
N GLY A 559 -8.78 24.07 -0.31
CA GLY A 559 -10.19 23.99 0.07
C GLY A 559 -10.98 25.28 -0.13
N ILE A 560 -12.31 25.15 -0.17
CA ILE A 560 -13.25 26.27 -0.18
C ILE A 560 -13.31 26.85 1.25
N GLY A 561 -13.00 28.15 1.42
CA GLY A 561 -13.10 28.81 2.74
C GLY A 561 -11.81 28.87 3.58
N ASN A 562 -10.63 28.88 2.96
CA ASN A 562 -9.30 29.09 3.56
C ASN A 562 -8.65 27.92 4.33
N LYS A 563 -9.29 26.75 4.43
CA LYS A 563 -8.62 25.56 4.98
C LYS A 563 -8.11 24.68 3.85
N ASP A 564 -6.80 24.46 3.82
CA ASP A 564 -6.18 23.50 2.90
C ASP A 564 -6.40 22.09 3.44
N THR A 565 -6.72 21.15 2.56
CA THR A 565 -6.91 19.75 2.91
C THR A 565 -5.76 18.95 2.33
N ARG A 566 -5.39 17.83 2.95
CA ARG A 566 -4.46 16.90 2.31
C ARG A 566 -5.13 16.24 1.10
N GLN A 567 -4.33 15.84 0.12
CA GLN A 567 -4.76 14.99 -0.98
C GLN A 567 -3.74 13.90 -1.24
N ARG A 568 -4.25 12.70 -1.57
CA ARG A 568 -3.40 11.58 -1.95
C ARG A 568 -2.96 11.70 -3.38
N GLN A 569 -1.74 11.27 -3.64
CA GLN A 569 -1.20 11.16 -4.99
C GLN A 569 -0.70 9.74 -5.26
N PRO A 570 -0.93 9.18 -6.45
CA PRO A 570 -0.25 7.97 -6.88
C PRO A 570 1.26 8.14 -6.75
N LYS A 571 1.94 7.11 -6.23
CA LYS A 571 3.40 7.14 -6.08
C LYS A 571 4.09 7.44 -7.42
N GLN A 572 3.56 6.88 -8.50
CA GLN A 572 4.06 7.12 -9.86
C GLN A 572 3.94 8.59 -10.28
N LYS A 573 2.83 9.26 -9.95
CA LYS A 573 2.63 10.69 -10.22
C LYS A 573 3.65 11.56 -9.47
N LEU A 574 3.96 11.22 -8.21
CA LEU A 574 5.02 11.90 -7.48
C LEU A 574 6.40 11.63 -8.07
N LEU A 575 6.73 10.38 -8.41
CA LEU A 575 8.02 10.04 -9.04
C LEU A 575 8.22 10.76 -10.39
N ALA A 576 7.13 11.00 -11.12
CA ALA A 576 7.17 11.70 -12.40
C ALA A 576 7.57 13.19 -12.29
N ILE A 577 7.53 13.80 -11.08
CA ILE A 577 8.01 15.17 -10.84
C ILE A 577 9.51 15.32 -11.20
N ALA A 578 10.28 14.24 -11.10
CA ALA A 578 11.70 14.21 -11.46
C ALA A 578 11.97 14.07 -12.98
N GLY A 579 10.94 13.87 -13.81
CA GLY A 579 11.07 13.66 -15.25
C GLY A 579 11.99 12.49 -15.62
N ASP A 580 12.63 12.55 -16.78
CA ASP A 580 13.54 11.48 -17.27
C ASP A 580 14.96 11.55 -16.68
N ASN A 581 15.24 12.48 -15.74
CA ASN A 581 16.58 12.67 -15.18
C ASN A 581 16.86 11.61 -14.09
N SER A 582 17.82 10.73 -14.35
CA SER A 582 18.22 9.65 -13.44
C SER A 582 18.69 10.12 -12.06
N GLU A 583 19.36 11.26 -11.96
CA GLU A 583 19.81 11.84 -10.69
C GLU A 583 18.62 12.36 -9.86
N GLN A 584 17.67 13.03 -10.51
CA GLN A 584 16.46 13.51 -9.85
C GLN A 584 15.52 12.35 -9.44
N GLN A 585 15.47 11.28 -10.23
CA GLN A 585 14.71 10.07 -9.90
C GLN A 585 15.25 9.37 -8.64
N ILE A 586 16.56 9.38 -8.43
CA ILE A 586 17.17 8.88 -7.19
C ILE A 586 16.84 9.83 -6.03
N ALA A 587 17.01 11.14 -6.23
CA ALA A 587 16.76 12.15 -5.21
C ALA A 587 15.29 12.13 -4.71
N ILE A 588 14.32 12.05 -5.62
CA ILE A 588 12.91 12.01 -5.26
C ILE A 588 12.55 10.75 -4.47
N GLN A 589 13.12 9.60 -4.84
CA GLN A 589 12.90 8.35 -4.12
C GLN A 589 13.54 8.37 -2.72
N ASN A 590 14.71 9.03 -2.57
CA ASN A 590 15.34 9.27 -1.27
C ASN A 590 14.48 10.16 -0.37
N VAL A 591 13.97 11.28 -0.90
CA VAL A 591 13.07 12.19 -0.19
C VAL A 591 11.83 11.44 0.28
N LEU A 592 11.13 10.74 -0.62
CA LEU A 592 9.93 9.97 -0.26
C LEU A 592 10.23 8.91 0.81
N ASN A 593 11.30 8.13 0.65
CA ASN A 593 11.69 7.10 1.62
C ASN A 593 12.01 7.70 2.99
N LYS A 594 12.72 8.83 3.03
CA LYS A 594 13.07 9.51 4.27
C LYS A 594 11.84 10.07 4.97
N LEU A 595 10.96 10.78 4.23
CA LEU A 595 9.74 11.35 4.79
C LEU A 595 8.75 10.27 5.27
N ILE A 596 8.65 9.13 4.58
CA ILE A 596 7.85 7.97 5.03
C ILE A 596 8.47 7.34 6.28
N LYS A 597 9.79 7.11 6.28
CA LYS A 597 10.50 6.53 7.44
C LYS A 597 10.34 7.38 8.70
N GLU A 598 10.40 8.71 8.55
CA GLU A 598 10.20 9.66 9.64
C GLU A 598 8.71 9.94 9.94
N ARG A 599 7.78 9.25 9.26
CA ARG A 599 6.32 9.33 9.44
C ARG A 599 5.71 10.72 9.21
N LEU A 600 6.33 11.51 8.34
CA LEU A 600 5.73 12.74 7.81
C LEU A 600 4.79 12.43 6.64
N LEU A 601 5.08 11.35 5.91
CA LEU A 601 4.22 10.80 4.86
C LEU A 601 3.77 9.40 5.21
N VAL A 602 2.59 9.02 4.71
CA VAL A 602 2.07 7.65 4.77
C VAL A 602 1.90 7.12 3.35
N THR A 603 1.97 5.80 3.22
CA THR A 603 1.81 5.11 1.94
C THR A 603 0.91 3.89 2.11
N GLY A 604 0.21 3.54 1.05
CA GLY A 604 -0.59 2.32 0.97
C GLY A 604 -0.86 1.97 -0.49
N ASN A 605 -1.75 1.01 -0.71
CA ASN A 605 -2.20 0.63 -2.04
C ASN A 605 -3.70 0.88 -2.17
N ASP A 606 -4.17 1.19 -3.37
CA ASP A 606 -5.60 1.25 -3.69
C ASP A 606 -6.17 -0.15 -4.03
N SER A 607 -7.45 -0.19 -4.42
CA SER A 607 -8.16 -1.42 -4.81
C SER A 607 -7.55 -2.14 -6.02
N GLU A 608 -6.80 -1.44 -6.87
CA GLU A 608 -6.11 -1.99 -8.04
C GLU A 608 -4.64 -2.35 -7.76
N GLY A 609 -4.20 -2.16 -6.51
CA GLY A 609 -2.83 -2.42 -6.07
C GLY A 609 -1.84 -1.30 -6.44
N VAL A 610 -2.32 -0.13 -6.87
CA VAL A 610 -1.47 1.02 -7.17
C VAL A 610 -1.05 1.68 -5.86
N ALA A 611 0.27 1.84 -5.68
CA ALA A 611 0.83 2.50 -4.51
C ALA A 611 0.51 4.00 -4.52
N TRP A 612 0.02 4.53 -3.40
CA TRP A 612 -0.25 5.94 -3.18
C TRP A 612 0.57 6.49 -2.00
N ILE A 613 0.69 7.81 -1.94
CA ILE A 613 1.36 8.56 -0.87
C ILE A 613 0.45 9.72 -0.43
N ASP A 614 0.45 10.01 0.87
CA ASP A 614 -0.32 11.08 1.50
C ASP A 614 0.47 11.75 2.63
N LEU A 615 0.07 12.95 3.04
CA LEU A 615 0.51 13.54 4.31
C LEU A 615 0.02 12.68 5.47
N ALA A 616 0.92 12.38 6.41
CA ALA A 616 0.55 11.65 7.61
C ALA A 616 -0.55 12.38 8.40
N HIS A 617 -0.50 13.73 8.46
CA HIS A 617 -1.57 14.55 9.02
C HIS A 617 -1.59 15.98 8.47
N GLU A 618 -2.77 16.62 8.50
CA GLU A 618 -2.98 18.03 8.13
C GLU A 618 -2.20 19.01 9.03
N ALA A 619 -1.81 18.59 10.23
CA ALA A 619 -1.10 19.44 11.20
C ALA A 619 0.27 19.90 10.66
N LEU A 620 0.83 19.15 9.69
CA LEU A 620 2.06 19.54 8.99
C LEU A 620 1.88 20.85 8.21
N MET A 621 0.72 21.07 7.58
CA MET A 621 0.45 22.27 6.79
C MET A 621 0.37 23.54 7.65
N GLU A 622 -0.01 23.40 8.93
CA GLU A 622 -0.19 24.53 9.84
C GLU A 622 1.06 24.79 10.69
N ARG A 623 1.72 23.73 11.17
CA ARG A 623 2.74 23.81 12.23
C ARG A 623 4.17 23.71 11.75
N TRP A 624 4.42 23.12 10.57
CA TRP A 624 5.73 23.24 9.96
C TRP A 624 5.79 24.60 9.25
N GLU A 625 6.48 25.56 9.87
CA GLU A 625 6.48 26.98 9.46
C GLU A 625 6.85 27.16 7.98
N GLN A 626 7.88 26.43 7.54
CA GLN A 626 8.34 26.44 6.17
C GLN A 626 7.26 25.89 5.20
N PHE A 627 6.58 24.79 5.55
CA PHE A 627 5.52 24.22 4.74
C PHE A 627 4.26 25.09 4.73
N SER A 628 3.89 25.66 5.89
CA SER A 628 2.82 26.66 6.04
C SER A 628 3.07 27.88 5.16
N LEU A 629 4.32 28.34 5.04
CA LEU A 629 4.70 29.40 4.11
C LEU A 629 4.47 28.97 2.65
N TRP A 630 4.93 27.77 2.26
CA TRP A 630 4.72 27.24 0.91
C TRP A 630 3.22 27.09 0.56
N CYS A 631 2.39 26.65 1.52
CA CYS A 631 0.93 26.55 1.36
C CYS A 631 0.25 27.92 1.20
N LYS A 632 0.89 29.03 1.62
CA LYS A 632 0.39 30.40 1.42
C LYS A 632 0.94 31.03 0.13
N GLU A 633 2.18 30.75 -0.22
CA GLU A 633 2.79 31.16 -1.49
C GLU A 633 2.00 30.61 -2.68
N ASN A 634 1.73 31.41 -3.72
CA ASN A 634 1.08 30.95 -4.96
C ASN A 634 -0.28 30.24 -4.75
N ARG A 635 -1.01 30.53 -3.67
CA ARG A 635 -2.30 29.90 -3.35
C ARG A 635 -3.32 30.07 -4.48
N GLU A 636 -3.38 31.25 -5.11
CA GLU A 636 -4.27 31.50 -6.25
C GLU A 636 -3.92 30.66 -7.48
N LEU A 637 -2.62 30.50 -7.75
CA LEU A 637 -2.12 29.68 -8.85
C LEU A 637 -2.46 28.20 -8.59
N ARG A 638 -2.18 27.68 -7.39
CA ARG A 638 -2.55 26.30 -7.04
C ARG A 638 -4.05 26.06 -7.10
N ARG A 639 -4.87 27.01 -6.67
CA ARG A 639 -6.33 26.91 -6.80
C ARG A 639 -6.79 26.85 -8.25
N LEU A 640 -6.08 27.53 -9.14
CA LEU A 640 -6.31 27.42 -10.58
C LEU A 640 -5.84 26.07 -11.12
N CYS A 641 -4.67 25.58 -10.71
CA CYS A 641 -4.19 24.24 -11.04
C CYS A 641 -5.17 23.15 -10.61
N ASP A 642 -5.65 23.17 -9.37
CA ASP A 642 -6.64 22.21 -8.84
C ASP A 642 -7.91 22.18 -9.70
N LYS A 643 -8.43 23.37 -10.07
CA LYS A 643 -9.59 23.47 -10.98
C LYS A 643 -9.31 22.88 -12.36
N VAL A 644 -8.12 23.14 -12.91
CA VAL A 644 -7.73 22.63 -14.23
C VAL A 644 -7.55 21.11 -14.21
N GLU A 645 -6.97 20.56 -13.13
CA GLU A 645 -6.91 19.11 -12.92
C GLU A 645 -8.32 18.49 -12.85
N ASP A 646 -9.28 19.15 -12.19
CA ASP A 646 -10.68 18.71 -12.16
C ASP A 646 -11.32 18.70 -13.55
N TYR A 647 -11.17 19.78 -14.33
CA TYR A 647 -11.66 19.84 -15.71
C TYR A 647 -11.02 18.77 -16.61
N TYR A 648 -9.70 18.59 -16.50
CA TYR A 648 -8.98 17.57 -17.27
C TYR A 648 -9.47 16.16 -16.95
N LYS A 649 -9.73 15.88 -15.66
CA LYS A 649 -10.26 14.59 -15.21
C LYS A 649 -11.66 14.34 -15.77
N ASP A 650 -12.56 15.33 -15.69
CA ASP A 650 -13.91 15.24 -16.25
C ASP A 650 -13.88 15.03 -17.78
N TRP A 651 -12.94 15.66 -18.47
CA TRP A 651 -12.72 15.47 -19.91
C TRP A 651 -12.26 14.06 -20.25
N LEU A 652 -11.31 13.49 -19.50
CA LEU A 652 -10.89 12.09 -19.70
C LEU A 652 -12.04 11.11 -19.43
N GLU A 653 -12.78 11.31 -18.34
CA GLU A 653 -13.89 10.42 -17.94
C GLU A 653 -15.07 10.47 -18.93
N SER A 654 -15.31 11.62 -19.57
CA SER A 654 -16.32 11.80 -20.61
C SER A 654 -15.90 11.27 -21.99
N LYS A 655 -14.79 10.50 -22.07
CA LYS A 655 -14.18 10.05 -23.33
C LYS A 655 -13.79 11.21 -24.24
N LYS A 656 -13.23 12.26 -23.64
CA LYS A 656 -12.75 13.49 -24.31
C LYS A 656 -13.87 14.34 -24.92
N ASP A 657 -15.04 14.41 -24.27
CA ASP A 657 -16.15 15.25 -24.76
C ASP A 657 -15.84 16.75 -24.60
N SER A 658 -15.97 17.48 -25.71
CA SER A 658 -15.82 18.93 -25.80
C SER A 658 -16.57 19.75 -24.75
N MET A 659 -17.69 19.24 -24.20
CA MET A 659 -18.45 19.94 -23.16
C MET A 659 -17.70 20.12 -21.84
N PHE A 660 -16.64 19.34 -21.62
CA PHE A 660 -15.80 19.37 -20.40
C PHE A 660 -14.48 20.12 -20.61
N LEU A 661 -14.28 20.75 -21.77
CA LEU A 661 -13.17 21.67 -22.00
C LEU A 661 -13.32 22.92 -21.12
N ILE A 662 -12.18 23.54 -20.80
CA ILE A 662 -12.17 24.78 -20.00
C ILE A 662 -12.79 25.89 -20.86
N MET A 663 -13.75 26.65 -20.31
CA MET A 663 -14.39 27.76 -21.03
C MET A 663 -14.45 29.05 -20.21
N GLY A 664 -14.53 30.18 -20.91
CA GLY A 664 -14.85 31.49 -20.33
C GLY A 664 -13.81 32.01 -19.35
N GLY A 665 -14.26 32.51 -18.20
CA GLY A 665 -13.40 33.21 -17.23
C GLY A 665 -12.31 32.34 -16.61
N VAL A 666 -12.49 31.01 -16.54
CA VAL A 666 -11.44 30.09 -16.06
C VAL A 666 -10.33 29.96 -17.11
N LEU A 667 -10.68 29.83 -18.39
CA LEU A 667 -9.70 29.72 -19.47
C LEU A 667 -8.84 30.98 -19.58
N LEU A 668 -9.42 32.17 -19.46
CA LEU A 668 -8.66 33.43 -19.43
C LEU A 668 -7.62 33.48 -18.30
N GLN A 669 -7.97 32.98 -17.11
CA GLN A 669 -7.05 32.91 -15.97
C GLN A 669 -5.92 31.90 -16.24
N VAL A 670 -6.23 30.78 -16.90
CA VAL A 670 -5.24 29.77 -17.31
C VAL A 670 -4.29 30.34 -18.36
N GLU A 671 -4.80 31.09 -19.35
CA GLU A 671 -3.96 31.73 -20.37
C GLU A 671 -2.97 32.75 -19.76
N GLU A 672 -3.43 33.56 -18.80
CA GLU A 672 -2.59 34.56 -18.14
C GLU A 672 -1.46 33.92 -17.33
N LYS A 673 -1.70 32.74 -16.74
CA LYS A 673 -0.78 32.07 -15.81
C LYS A 673 -0.18 30.76 -16.36
N TRP A 674 -0.33 30.47 -17.66
CA TRP A 674 0.02 29.17 -18.23
C TRP A 674 1.50 28.80 -18.02
N LEU A 675 2.41 29.76 -18.18
CA LEU A 675 3.85 29.52 -18.00
C LEU A 675 4.19 29.05 -16.58
N ASP A 676 3.54 29.65 -15.57
CA ASP A 676 3.73 29.27 -14.17
C ASP A 676 3.05 27.91 -13.86
N MET A 677 1.95 27.60 -14.56
CA MET A 677 1.23 26.32 -14.43
C MET A 677 1.95 25.16 -15.13
N GLU A 678 2.57 25.40 -16.29
CA GLU A 678 3.26 24.37 -17.08
C GLU A 678 4.43 23.74 -16.29
N GLU A 679 5.12 24.52 -15.45
CA GLU A 679 6.14 23.99 -14.54
C GLU A 679 5.55 23.04 -13.47
N GLU A 680 4.35 23.33 -12.98
CA GLU A 680 3.63 22.53 -11.97
C GLU A 680 3.02 21.23 -12.56
N PHE A 681 2.82 21.16 -13.89
CA PHE A 681 2.29 19.99 -14.60
C PHE A 681 3.37 19.13 -15.28
N SER A 682 4.65 19.38 -15.04
CA SER A 682 5.80 18.79 -15.75
C SER A 682 5.77 17.26 -15.97
N ALA A 683 5.07 16.49 -15.13
CA ALA A 683 4.88 15.04 -15.28
C ALA A 683 3.85 14.63 -16.35
N GLU A 684 2.74 15.38 -16.48
CA GLU A 684 1.65 15.12 -17.42
C GLU A 684 1.57 16.19 -18.54
N ALA A 685 2.61 17.02 -18.65
CA ALA A 685 2.61 18.26 -19.44
C ALA A 685 2.18 18.08 -20.89
N LYS A 686 2.44 16.91 -21.51
CA LYS A 686 2.09 16.69 -22.91
C LYS A 686 0.58 16.53 -23.14
N GLU A 687 -0.10 15.76 -22.30
CA GLU A 687 -1.54 15.52 -22.41
C GLU A 687 -2.36 16.70 -21.86
N PHE A 688 -1.87 17.34 -20.78
CA PHE A 688 -2.45 18.59 -20.28
C PHE A 688 -2.31 19.73 -21.29
N LYS A 689 -1.19 19.81 -22.01
CA LYS A 689 -1.00 20.80 -23.08
C LYS A 689 -1.93 20.55 -24.25
N GLU A 690 -2.16 19.29 -24.62
CA GLU A 690 -3.19 18.94 -25.61
C GLU A 690 -4.58 19.40 -25.16
N PHE A 691 -4.96 19.12 -23.90
CA PHE A 691 -6.24 19.57 -23.33
C PHE A 691 -6.40 21.09 -23.30
N TYR A 692 -5.34 21.81 -22.95
CA TYR A 692 -5.31 23.27 -22.96
C TYR A 692 -5.45 23.86 -24.37
N GLU A 693 -4.68 23.34 -25.34
CA GLU A 693 -4.75 23.80 -26.74
C GLU A 693 -6.12 23.51 -27.37
N LEU A 694 -6.76 22.38 -27.01
CA LEU A 694 -8.14 22.07 -27.40
C LEU A 694 -9.14 23.03 -26.76
N SER A 695 -8.98 23.35 -25.47
CA SER A 695 -9.84 24.31 -24.77
C SER A 695 -9.75 25.71 -25.39
N LYS A 696 -8.53 26.15 -25.72
CA LYS A 696 -8.28 27.40 -26.42
C LYS A 696 -8.92 27.43 -27.81
N SER A 697 -8.72 26.36 -28.58
CA SER A 697 -9.29 26.22 -29.92
C SER A 697 -10.83 26.20 -29.90
N ALA A 698 -11.43 25.67 -28.84
CA ALA A 698 -12.88 25.62 -28.67
C ALA A 698 -13.50 26.99 -28.35
N GLN A 699 -12.75 27.89 -27.68
CA GLN A 699 -13.22 29.24 -27.36
C GLN A 699 -13.35 30.15 -28.60
N ASP A 700 -12.55 29.89 -29.63
CA ASP A 700 -12.51 30.67 -30.88
C ASP A 700 -13.49 30.16 -31.97
N MET A 701 -14.25 29.08 -31.72
CA MET A 701 -15.17 28.49 -32.71
C MET A 701 -16.65 28.68 -32.34
N PRO A 702 -17.53 29.00 -33.31
CA PRO A 702 -18.98 28.92 -33.11
C PRO A 702 -19.40 27.47 -32.78
N GLU A 703 -20.33 27.28 -31.83
CA GLU A 703 -20.81 25.98 -31.32
C GLU A 703 -21.14 24.94 -32.42
N GLU A 704 -21.56 25.37 -33.61
CA GLU A 704 -21.88 24.49 -34.74
C GLU A 704 -20.66 23.79 -35.38
N TYR A 705 -19.44 24.34 -35.24
CA TYR A 705 -18.23 23.83 -35.91
C TYR A 705 -17.43 22.80 -35.10
N LEU A 706 -17.57 22.82 -33.76
CA LEU A 706 -16.90 21.87 -32.85
C LEU A 706 -17.38 20.43 -33.05
N LYS A 707 -18.65 20.22 -33.44
CA LYS A 707 -19.22 18.89 -33.71
C LYS A 707 -18.68 18.24 -34.99
N GLN A 708 -18.25 19.03 -35.98
CA GLN A 708 -17.84 18.51 -37.30
C GLN A 708 -16.36 18.17 -37.42
N LYS A 709 -15.51 18.65 -36.51
CA LYS A 709 -14.05 18.46 -36.58
C LYS A 709 -13.53 17.30 -35.72
N LEU A 710 -14.42 16.71 -34.92
CA LEU A 710 -14.14 15.64 -33.96
C LEU A 710 -14.84 14.30 -34.30
N GLU A 711 -15.56 14.25 -35.43
CA GLU A 711 -15.85 13.01 -36.18
C GLU A 711 -14.74 12.75 -37.20
#